data_AF-A0A976NYD7-F1
#
_entry.id   AF-A0A976NYD7-F1
#
_cell.length_a   1.000
_cell.length_b   1.000
_cell.length_c   1.000
_cell.angle_alpha   90.00
_cell.angle_beta   90.00
_cell.angle_gamma   90.00
#
_symmetry.space_group_name_H-M   'P 1'
#
loop_
_entity.id
_entity.type
_entity.pdbx_description
1 polymer ?
#
loop_
_entity_poly.entity_id
_entity_poly.type
_entity_poly.pdbx_seq_one_letter_code
_entity_poly.pdbx_strand_id
1 'polypeptide(L)'
;MLVKSEADVEVAAALASLTIAFEKHEHRELPTTEDVIAELSYLPGLSTKNLVFKDKKEGLFLVTVAPTTVVDTKKLGAHLHAAGIGGQKWNLRFASEDVLASTLKVTKGSVSPLCVMHDVKCEVRLVLDKALLDSTQINCHPLRNDQTYSIKADDLLSFVKHYNHEPIVVDFAAHLDEPVASSAKTPKEKHEEKKKTVDQKANEGMSATKEENFADWYTEAITKSGMIDYYDVSGCYILRPYSYEIWERVQQFLDRNLKAIGVKNCYFPMFVTKEKLEREKDHLEGFAPEVAWVTKSGNSDLKDPIAIRPTSETIMYPAFKNWIRSHRDLPLKLNQWNNVVRWEFKNPTPFLRTREFLWQEGHTAHASKEEADEEVRTVLNFYAACYEELLAVPMIKGVKTEKEKFAGADYTTTIEGFIPSTGRGIQAATSHMLGQNFGKMFGISAEYEDGKKLIPWQNSWGFTTRSLGVMIMVHGDDKGLVLPPRVAPTQVIVVPIPYQNQHEAEEMFARADEIVAKLSEAGVRIEADKRRVYTPGWKYNYWELKGVPLRFELGPKDIAKKQVRVVRRDNGSKEDIPEAELTTRIPALLEEIQKEMLKRAAALRDSHIREVTEWKDFVPCLQEGCMALTPFCNETEWEETVKTKSREESLDLMGLEEEAENTATSAAAKTLCIPFKKNEENPVTADTKCFISGKPAKILSFQKLLDMMQATSLRQAARLLRLPSTRTFALAQHVDDSKFSAFSFKLSDDQREFQQLARKFAREEMIPKEKHYDQTMEYPHEIFKKAWELGLTNSHVPEKFGGLGLGTLDGCIIGEELAYGCTGMATAMEANGLATAPLLVAGSDEQNGKYLSRLVEEPVQAAYCVTEPGAGSDVAGAKTTAVKKGDKWVLNGSKMWITNGSVAKWFFVLAKTDPNAPAGSAFTGFIVDADTPGITVGRKEINIGQRCSDTRGISFEDVLVPDENVLGDPGYGFKIAMQAFDITRPPVAVGAVGLARRAFDEARKYALERKTMGQPIATHQAIQFMLADMATGIEAGRLLTYKAAYEIDCGRKNTIYASMAKRFAGDHANQVATDAVQIFGGAGFNTEYPVEKLFRDAKIYQIYEGTSQIQRMIIAKEMFSRQNMDP
;
A
#
# COMPACT_ATOMS: atom_id res chain seq x y z
N MET A 1 -23.86 15.54 -26.17
CA MET A 1 -22.73 16.48 -26.35
C MET A 1 -22.79 16.98 -27.78
N LEU A 2 -22.50 18.26 -28.00
CA LEU A 2 -22.35 18.84 -29.33
C LEU A 2 -20.99 18.40 -29.92
N VAL A 3 -20.88 18.30 -31.24
CA VAL A 3 -19.60 18.21 -31.93
C VAL A 3 -18.90 19.58 -31.80
N LYS A 4 -17.56 19.61 -31.68
CA LYS A 4 -16.79 20.87 -31.51
C LYS A 4 -17.16 21.97 -32.53
N SER A 5 -17.48 21.60 -33.77
CA SER A 5 -17.91 22.51 -34.83
C SER A 5 -19.32 23.08 -34.65
N GLU A 6 -20.20 22.40 -33.91
CA GLU A 6 -21.58 22.86 -33.66
C GLU A 6 -21.60 23.92 -32.55
N ALA A 7 -20.82 23.71 -31.48
CA ALA A 7 -20.74 24.60 -30.33
C ALA A 7 -20.27 26.02 -30.69
N ASP A 8 -19.23 26.14 -31.51
CA ASP A 8 -18.71 27.41 -32.05
C ASP A 8 -19.79 28.18 -32.84
N VAL A 9 -20.54 27.47 -33.69
CA VAL A 9 -21.63 28.05 -34.50
C VAL A 9 -22.84 28.44 -33.65
N GLU A 10 -23.21 27.64 -32.66
CA GLU A 10 -24.35 27.92 -31.76
C GLU A 10 -24.10 29.16 -30.89
N VAL A 11 -22.89 29.31 -30.33
CA VAL A 11 -22.49 30.50 -29.55
C VAL A 11 -22.36 31.74 -30.44
N ALA A 12 -21.75 31.63 -31.63
CA ALA A 12 -21.66 32.73 -32.58
C ALA A 12 -23.05 33.24 -33.00
N ALA A 13 -23.99 32.34 -33.28
CA ALA A 13 -25.37 32.68 -33.63
C ALA A 13 -26.11 33.36 -32.46
N ALA A 14 -25.91 32.88 -31.24
CA ALA A 14 -26.50 33.49 -30.04
C ALA A 14 -26.00 34.94 -29.84
N LEU A 15 -24.69 35.18 -29.87
CA LEU A 15 -24.10 36.52 -29.74
C LEU A 15 -24.57 37.46 -30.86
N ALA A 16 -24.57 36.98 -32.12
CA ALA A 16 -25.05 37.74 -33.26
C ALA A 16 -26.55 38.12 -33.14
N SER A 17 -27.38 37.24 -32.59
CA SER A 17 -28.82 37.52 -32.37
C SER A 17 -29.08 38.63 -31.36
N LEU A 18 -28.12 38.89 -30.46
CA LEU A 18 -28.14 39.99 -29.49
C LEU A 18 -27.39 41.24 -29.96
N THR A 19 -26.89 41.25 -31.20
CA THR A 19 -26.02 42.30 -31.75
C THR A 19 -24.69 42.46 -30.99
N ILE A 20 -24.25 41.43 -30.27
CA ILE A 20 -22.99 41.43 -29.53
C ILE A 20 -21.84 41.17 -30.52
N ALA A 21 -20.89 42.09 -30.57
CA ALA A 21 -19.65 41.92 -31.32
C ALA A 21 -18.64 41.12 -30.49
N PHE A 22 -17.96 40.17 -31.13
CA PHE A 22 -16.91 39.35 -30.52
C PHE A 22 -15.71 39.23 -31.47
N GLU A 23 -14.51 39.19 -30.91
CA GLU A 23 -13.30 38.76 -31.61
C GLU A 23 -13.04 37.28 -31.32
N LYS A 24 -12.59 36.51 -32.32
CA LYS A 24 -12.37 35.07 -32.22
C LYS A 24 -10.89 34.75 -32.30
N HIS A 25 -10.40 33.98 -31.34
CA HIS A 25 -9.03 33.50 -31.26
C HIS A 25 -9.01 31.96 -31.26
N GLU A 26 -8.14 31.37 -32.06
CA GLU A 26 -7.92 29.91 -32.12
C GLU A 26 -6.56 29.59 -31.50
N HIS A 27 -6.47 28.47 -30.78
CA HIS A 27 -5.29 28.07 -30.01
C HIS A 27 -5.28 26.53 -29.84
N ARG A 28 -4.29 25.94 -29.15
CA ARG A 28 -4.38 24.51 -28.79
C ARG A 28 -5.45 24.29 -27.72
N GLU A 29 -5.78 23.03 -27.41
CA GLU A 29 -6.66 22.74 -26.27
C GLU A 29 -6.06 23.22 -24.94
N LEU A 30 -6.80 24.06 -24.21
CA LEU A 30 -6.45 24.61 -22.90
C LEU A 30 -7.39 24.02 -21.82
N PRO A 31 -7.18 22.79 -21.35
CA PRO A 31 -8.07 22.13 -20.39
C PRO A 31 -7.99 22.69 -18.96
N THR A 32 -6.98 23.51 -18.63
CA THR A 32 -6.73 24.05 -17.29
C THR A 32 -6.78 25.59 -17.24
N THR A 33 -6.89 26.17 -16.04
CA THR A 33 -6.80 27.64 -15.88
C THR A 33 -5.37 28.13 -16.12
N GLU A 34 -4.41 27.26 -15.83
CA GLU A 34 -2.98 27.46 -15.96
C GLU A 34 -2.57 27.53 -17.45
N ASP A 35 -3.14 26.66 -18.30
CA ASP A 35 -3.06 26.76 -19.77
C ASP A 35 -3.65 28.07 -20.29
N VAL A 36 -4.84 28.46 -19.79
CA VAL A 36 -5.51 29.72 -20.16
C VAL A 36 -4.69 30.95 -19.78
N ILE A 37 -4.01 30.94 -18.62
CA ILE A 37 -3.09 32.02 -18.22
C ILE A 37 -1.83 32.01 -19.10
N ALA A 38 -1.21 30.84 -19.32
CA ALA A 38 0.03 30.73 -20.07
C ALA A 38 -0.13 31.13 -21.54
N GLU A 39 -1.23 30.73 -22.18
CA GLU A 39 -1.41 30.90 -23.62
C GLU A 39 -2.22 32.16 -24.00
N LEU A 40 -3.18 32.60 -23.19
CA LEU A 40 -4.08 33.71 -23.55
C LEU A 40 -3.75 35.04 -22.86
N SER A 41 -2.66 35.11 -22.09
CA SER A 41 -2.21 36.35 -21.43
C SER A 41 -1.72 37.44 -22.38
N TYR A 42 -1.59 37.17 -23.68
CA TYR A 42 -1.34 38.19 -24.70
C TYR A 42 -2.62 38.90 -25.20
N LEU A 43 -3.81 38.33 -24.92
CA LEU A 43 -5.08 38.93 -25.34
C LEU A 43 -5.43 40.13 -24.44
N PRO A 44 -6.02 41.20 -24.99
CA PRO A 44 -6.57 42.28 -24.18
C PRO A 44 -7.73 41.78 -23.30
N GLY A 45 -7.91 42.39 -22.12
CA GLY A 45 -8.98 42.02 -21.19
C GLY A 45 -8.59 40.95 -20.17
N LEU A 46 -9.58 40.27 -19.59
CA LEU A 46 -9.40 39.21 -18.59
C LEU A 46 -10.05 37.90 -19.04
N SER A 47 -9.28 36.80 -19.01
CA SER A 47 -9.81 35.46 -19.28
C SER A 47 -10.67 34.93 -18.12
N THR A 48 -11.66 34.07 -18.42
CA THR A 48 -12.53 33.49 -17.38
C THR A 48 -12.00 32.19 -16.78
N LYS A 49 -12.04 32.08 -15.45
CA LYS A 49 -11.88 30.84 -14.67
C LYS A 49 -13.24 30.41 -14.13
N ASN A 50 -13.67 29.19 -14.46
CA ASN A 50 -15.06 28.77 -14.32
C ASN A 50 -15.16 27.54 -13.40
N LEU A 51 -15.78 27.72 -12.22
CA LEU A 51 -15.88 26.71 -11.18
C LEU A 51 -17.35 26.39 -10.90
N VAL A 52 -17.79 25.14 -11.14
CA VAL A 52 -19.17 24.72 -10.86
C VAL A 52 -19.23 24.01 -9.51
N PHE A 53 -19.97 24.61 -8.58
CA PHE A 53 -20.25 24.06 -7.25
C PHE A 53 -21.70 23.60 -7.10
N LYS A 54 -21.93 22.68 -6.17
CA LYS A 54 -23.22 22.16 -5.74
C LYS A 54 -23.30 22.21 -4.21
N ASP A 55 -24.31 22.88 -3.69
CA ASP A 55 -24.72 22.77 -2.29
C ASP A 55 -25.91 21.79 -2.16
N LYS A 56 -26.09 21.15 -1.00
CA LYS A 56 -27.18 20.18 -0.79
C LYS A 56 -28.55 20.86 -0.61
N LYS A 57 -28.60 22.16 -0.31
CA LYS A 57 -29.82 22.97 -0.14
C LYS A 57 -29.94 24.07 -1.18
N GLU A 58 -28.86 24.80 -1.43
CA GLU A 58 -28.90 26.03 -2.25
C GLU A 58 -28.77 25.80 -3.77
N GLY A 59 -28.59 24.55 -4.22
CA GLY A 59 -28.57 24.20 -5.64
C GLY A 59 -27.18 24.23 -6.28
N LEU A 60 -27.14 24.50 -7.59
CA LEU A 60 -25.91 24.63 -8.37
C LEU A 60 -25.48 26.09 -8.48
N PHE A 61 -24.17 26.31 -8.53
CA PHE A 61 -23.54 27.62 -8.69
C PHE A 61 -22.45 27.54 -9.76
N LEU A 62 -22.50 28.41 -10.77
CA LEU A 62 -21.40 28.62 -11.73
C LEU A 62 -20.66 29.87 -11.29
N VAL A 63 -19.46 29.70 -10.73
CA VAL A 63 -18.63 30.78 -10.20
C VAL A 63 -17.57 31.13 -11.24
N THR A 64 -17.75 32.28 -11.89
CA THR A 64 -16.92 32.80 -12.99
C THR A 64 -16.06 33.93 -12.45
N VAL A 65 -14.74 33.77 -12.46
CA VAL A 65 -13.80 34.71 -11.83
C VAL A 65 -12.58 35.00 -12.73
N ALA A 66 -11.79 36.01 -12.39
CA ALA A 66 -10.51 36.22 -13.08
C ALA A 66 -9.53 35.05 -12.77
N PRO A 67 -8.56 34.72 -13.64
CA PRO A 67 -7.79 33.48 -13.53
C PRO A 67 -6.93 33.42 -12.25
N THR A 68 -6.45 34.58 -11.84
CA THR A 68 -5.68 34.85 -10.63
C THR A 68 -6.53 34.93 -9.35
N THR A 69 -7.86 35.00 -9.44
CA THR A 69 -8.75 35.04 -8.26
C THR A 69 -8.72 33.70 -7.51
N VAL A 70 -8.49 33.79 -6.20
CA VAL A 70 -8.38 32.64 -5.28
C VAL A 70 -9.72 32.40 -4.59
N VAL A 71 -10.51 31.47 -5.14
CA VAL A 71 -11.85 31.13 -4.62
C VAL A 71 -11.76 30.12 -3.47
N ASP A 72 -11.54 30.63 -2.25
CA ASP A 72 -11.70 29.84 -1.03
C ASP A 72 -13.18 29.50 -0.80
N THR A 73 -13.54 28.21 -0.86
CA THR A 73 -14.91 27.72 -0.66
C THR A 73 -15.57 28.15 0.67
N LYS A 74 -14.79 28.42 1.72
CA LYS A 74 -15.31 28.92 3.00
C LYS A 74 -15.65 30.41 2.91
N LYS A 75 -14.77 31.21 2.30
CA LYS A 75 -15.00 32.64 2.05
C LYS A 75 -16.12 32.85 1.04
N LEU A 76 -16.18 32.07 -0.03
CA LEU A 76 -17.24 32.10 -1.03
C LEU A 76 -18.63 32.02 -0.38
N GLY A 77 -18.82 31.13 0.61
CA GLY A 77 -20.07 31.09 1.39
C GLY A 77 -20.36 32.36 2.20
N ALA A 78 -19.33 33.02 2.75
CA ALA A 78 -19.48 34.31 3.43
C ALA A 78 -19.79 35.46 2.44
N HIS A 79 -19.13 35.51 1.28
CA HIS A 79 -19.42 36.48 0.22
C HIS A 79 -20.83 36.29 -0.36
N LEU A 80 -21.29 35.06 -0.61
CA LEU A 80 -22.64 34.77 -1.07
C LEU A 80 -23.70 35.16 -0.03
N HIS A 81 -23.42 34.96 1.27
CA HIS A 81 -24.27 35.46 2.35
C HIS A 81 -24.27 36.99 2.46
N ALA A 82 -23.14 37.65 2.22
CA ALA A 82 -23.04 39.10 2.16
C ALA A 82 -23.81 39.68 0.95
N ALA A 83 -23.82 38.95 -0.17
CA ALA A 83 -24.67 39.20 -1.34
C ALA A 83 -26.15 38.80 -1.15
N GLY A 84 -26.57 38.43 0.08
CA GLY A 84 -27.97 38.20 0.44
C GLY A 84 -28.52 36.79 0.13
N ILE A 85 -27.66 35.81 -0.16
CA ILE A 85 -28.06 34.47 -0.62
C ILE A 85 -27.70 33.40 0.41
N GLY A 86 -28.57 32.40 0.60
CA GLY A 86 -28.35 31.26 1.49
C GLY A 86 -28.36 31.63 2.97
N GLY A 87 -27.57 30.91 3.77
CA GLY A 87 -27.49 31.10 5.22
C GLY A 87 -26.12 30.72 5.79
N GLN A 88 -25.91 30.95 7.09
CA GLN A 88 -24.61 30.91 7.77
C GLN A 88 -23.81 29.58 7.74
N LYS A 89 -24.27 28.54 7.02
CA LYS A 89 -23.55 27.26 6.86
C LYS A 89 -23.73 26.70 5.45
N TRP A 90 -22.64 26.72 4.69
CA TRP A 90 -22.53 26.18 3.34
C TRP A 90 -21.81 24.83 3.32
N ASN A 91 -22.13 23.98 2.34
CA ASN A 91 -21.45 22.73 2.02
C ASN A 91 -21.29 22.63 0.49
N LEU A 92 -20.68 23.66 -0.09
CA LEU A 92 -20.31 23.74 -1.50
C LEU A 92 -19.27 22.66 -1.83
N ARG A 93 -19.56 21.85 -2.86
CA ARG A 93 -18.69 20.80 -3.41
C ARG A 93 -18.63 20.96 -4.92
N PHE A 94 -17.54 20.57 -5.58
CA PHE A 94 -17.51 20.58 -7.05
C PHE A 94 -18.61 19.67 -7.64
N ALA A 95 -19.21 20.11 -8.74
CA ALA A 95 -20.17 19.31 -9.49
C ALA A 95 -19.46 18.17 -10.26
N SER A 96 -20.13 17.02 -10.43
CA SER A 96 -19.61 15.92 -11.25
C SER A 96 -19.77 16.21 -12.74
N GLU A 97 -18.99 15.49 -13.57
CA GLU A 97 -18.97 15.68 -15.03
C GLU A 97 -20.33 15.35 -15.66
N ASP A 98 -21.12 14.44 -15.07
CA ASP A 98 -22.52 14.19 -15.46
C ASP A 98 -23.40 15.44 -15.34
N VAL A 99 -23.19 16.27 -14.31
CA VAL A 99 -23.98 17.50 -14.09
C VAL A 99 -23.58 18.57 -15.12
N LEU A 100 -22.30 18.67 -15.46
CA LEU A 100 -21.82 19.55 -16.53
C LEU A 100 -22.42 19.13 -17.89
N ALA A 101 -22.42 17.84 -18.18
CA ALA A 101 -22.93 17.28 -19.44
C ALA A 101 -24.46 17.28 -19.56
N SER A 102 -25.21 17.24 -18.45
CA SER A 102 -26.69 17.18 -18.45
C SER A 102 -27.38 18.53 -18.26
N THR A 103 -26.87 19.41 -17.38
CA THR A 103 -27.47 20.74 -17.15
C THR A 103 -26.88 21.81 -18.09
N LEU A 104 -25.56 21.78 -18.36
CA LEU A 104 -24.86 22.83 -19.12
C LEU A 104 -24.38 22.37 -20.52
N LYS A 105 -24.57 21.08 -20.84
CA LYS A 105 -24.13 20.38 -22.07
C LYS A 105 -22.62 20.45 -22.40
N VAL A 106 -21.78 20.89 -21.48
CA VAL A 106 -20.33 21.07 -21.67
C VAL A 106 -19.51 19.94 -21.04
N THR A 107 -18.34 19.69 -21.62
CA THR A 107 -17.29 18.88 -20.99
C THR A 107 -16.45 19.71 -20.02
N LYS A 108 -15.75 19.02 -19.11
CA LYS A 108 -14.73 19.60 -18.24
C LYS A 108 -13.63 20.29 -19.07
N GLY A 109 -13.10 21.40 -18.58
CA GLY A 109 -12.21 22.29 -19.34
C GLY A 109 -12.92 23.22 -20.33
N SER A 110 -14.14 22.88 -20.79
CA SER A 110 -14.92 23.69 -21.75
C SER A 110 -16.06 24.50 -21.09
N VAL A 111 -16.04 24.64 -19.76
CA VAL A 111 -17.04 25.41 -19.00
C VAL A 111 -16.73 26.91 -19.12
N SER A 112 -17.73 27.73 -19.45
CA SER A 112 -17.65 29.20 -19.53
C SER A 112 -18.99 29.84 -19.13
N PRO A 113 -19.06 31.15 -18.82
CA PRO A 113 -20.34 31.79 -18.47
C PRO A 113 -21.36 31.79 -19.62
N LEU A 114 -20.95 31.49 -20.86
CA LEU A 114 -21.86 31.37 -22.00
C LEU A 114 -22.71 30.09 -21.94
N CYS A 115 -22.32 29.06 -21.16
CA CYS A 115 -23.06 27.80 -21.10
C CYS A 115 -24.45 27.91 -20.46
N VAL A 116 -24.78 29.04 -19.83
CA VAL A 116 -26.11 29.32 -19.28
C VAL A 116 -27.21 29.32 -20.34
N MET A 117 -26.87 29.52 -21.63
CA MET A 117 -27.82 29.37 -22.75
C MET A 117 -28.40 27.95 -22.88
N HIS A 118 -27.78 26.96 -22.24
CA HIS A 118 -28.26 25.58 -22.18
C HIS A 118 -29.06 25.24 -20.92
N ASP A 119 -28.96 26.04 -19.86
CA ASP A 119 -29.74 25.87 -18.64
C ASP A 119 -31.11 26.56 -18.77
N VAL A 120 -31.94 25.98 -19.64
CA VAL A 120 -33.32 26.43 -19.97
C VAL A 120 -34.26 26.39 -18.74
N LYS A 121 -33.82 25.80 -17.63
CA LYS A 121 -34.57 25.70 -16.38
C LYS A 121 -34.09 26.67 -15.29
N CYS A 122 -32.95 27.32 -15.48
CA CYS A 122 -32.24 28.09 -14.44
C CYS A 122 -31.95 27.23 -13.17
N GLU A 123 -31.50 25.99 -13.34
CA GLU A 123 -31.02 25.13 -12.25
C GLU A 123 -29.71 25.63 -11.60
N VAL A 124 -28.94 26.46 -12.31
CA VAL A 124 -27.65 27.03 -11.91
C VAL A 124 -27.77 28.51 -11.58
N ARG A 125 -27.19 28.93 -10.44
CA ARG A 125 -27.03 30.34 -10.07
C ARG A 125 -25.66 30.85 -10.56
N LEU A 126 -25.65 31.82 -11.48
CA LEU A 126 -24.42 32.44 -11.97
C LEU A 126 -23.85 33.42 -10.94
N VAL A 127 -22.57 33.30 -10.61
CA VAL A 127 -21.82 34.20 -9.73
C VAL A 127 -20.65 34.78 -10.54
N LEU A 128 -20.53 36.11 -10.58
CA LEU A 128 -19.48 36.81 -11.32
C LEU A 128 -18.56 37.57 -10.37
N ASP A 129 -17.25 37.43 -10.58
CA ASP A 129 -16.25 38.31 -9.99
C ASP A 129 -16.40 39.73 -10.53
N LYS A 130 -16.53 40.70 -9.63
CA LYS A 130 -16.57 42.12 -9.97
C LYS A 130 -15.33 42.55 -10.77
N ALA A 131 -14.16 41.94 -10.55
CA ALA A 131 -12.95 42.25 -11.31
C ALA A 131 -13.06 41.94 -12.81
N LEU A 132 -13.92 41.00 -13.21
CA LEU A 132 -14.24 40.78 -14.63
C LEU A 132 -15.14 41.88 -15.21
N LEU A 133 -16.08 42.39 -14.41
CA LEU A 133 -17.00 43.46 -14.83
C LEU A 133 -16.34 44.84 -14.88
N ASP A 134 -15.34 45.07 -14.03
CA ASP A 134 -14.47 46.26 -14.05
C ASP A 134 -13.47 46.23 -15.24
N SER A 135 -13.49 45.21 -16.11
CA SER A 135 -12.57 45.04 -17.24
C SER A 135 -13.20 45.42 -18.60
N THR A 136 -12.38 45.91 -19.54
CA THR A 136 -12.86 46.37 -20.86
C THR A 136 -13.29 45.25 -21.80
N GLN A 137 -12.68 44.07 -21.67
CA GLN A 137 -12.97 42.86 -22.43
C GLN A 137 -12.83 41.63 -21.53
N ILE A 138 -13.67 40.63 -21.75
CA ILE A 138 -13.66 39.32 -21.09
C ILE A 138 -13.43 38.26 -22.16
N ASN A 139 -12.47 37.37 -21.91
CA ASN A 139 -12.05 36.32 -22.83
C ASN A 139 -12.59 34.96 -22.33
N CYS A 140 -13.52 34.36 -23.05
CA CYS A 140 -14.22 33.14 -22.62
C CYS A 140 -14.38 32.09 -23.73
N HIS A 141 -14.33 30.82 -23.35
CA HIS A 141 -14.45 29.70 -24.27
C HIS A 141 -15.88 29.57 -24.84
N PRO A 142 -16.08 29.41 -26.16
CA PRO A 142 -17.39 29.18 -26.78
C PRO A 142 -17.79 27.69 -26.65
N LEU A 143 -17.87 27.22 -25.40
CA LEU A 143 -18.23 25.84 -25.02
C LEU A 143 -17.25 24.75 -25.54
N ARG A 144 -16.04 25.16 -25.94
CA ARG A 144 -14.90 24.32 -26.34
C ARG A 144 -13.58 25.00 -25.98
N ASN A 145 -12.56 24.23 -25.61
CA ASN A 145 -11.31 24.70 -24.99
C ASN A 145 -10.15 24.98 -25.96
N ASP A 146 -10.37 24.89 -27.28
CA ASP A 146 -9.39 25.18 -28.36
C ASP A 146 -9.70 26.49 -29.12
N GLN A 147 -10.72 27.23 -28.69
CA GLN A 147 -11.08 28.55 -29.18
C GLN A 147 -11.48 29.46 -28.01
N THR A 148 -11.33 30.77 -28.15
CA THR A 148 -11.74 31.78 -27.16
C THR A 148 -12.36 32.98 -27.87
N TYR A 149 -13.46 33.48 -27.32
CA TYR A 149 -14.12 34.70 -27.77
C TYR A 149 -13.84 35.85 -26.81
N SER A 150 -13.50 37.01 -27.36
CA SER A 150 -13.29 38.26 -26.63
C SER A 150 -14.49 39.19 -26.83
N ILE A 151 -15.22 39.45 -25.74
CA ILE A 151 -16.44 40.29 -25.71
C ILE A 151 -16.31 41.38 -24.62
N LYS A 152 -17.15 42.42 -24.63
CA LYS A 152 -17.14 43.41 -23.54
C LYS A 152 -17.82 42.85 -22.29
N ALA A 153 -17.48 43.40 -21.12
CA ALA A 153 -18.12 43.05 -19.85
C ALA A 153 -19.65 43.31 -19.86
N ASP A 154 -20.08 44.47 -20.36
CA ASP A 154 -21.51 44.82 -20.49
C ASP A 154 -22.27 43.89 -21.45
N ASP A 155 -21.59 43.42 -22.51
CA ASP A 155 -22.15 42.49 -23.49
C ASP A 155 -22.34 41.10 -22.85
N LEU A 156 -21.41 40.63 -22.00
CA LEU A 156 -21.58 39.40 -21.22
C LEU A 156 -22.77 39.50 -20.24
N LEU A 157 -22.92 40.63 -19.53
CA LEU A 157 -24.07 40.87 -18.66
C LEU A 157 -25.38 40.83 -19.45
N SER A 158 -25.40 41.41 -20.64
CA SER A 158 -26.55 41.41 -21.55
C SER A 158 -26.90 40.01 -22.05
N PHE A 159 -25.89 39.20 -22.38
CA PHE A 159 -26.05 37.79 -22.79
C PHE A 159 -26.69 36.95 -21.68
N VAL A 160 -26.13 36.94 -20.47
CA VAL A 160 -26.63 36.06 -19.39
C VAL A 160 -28.04 36.44 -18.94
N LYS A 161 -28.35 37.75 -18.92
CA LYS A 161 -29.70 38.27 -18.65
C LYS A 161 -30.71 37.87 -19.72
N HIS A 162 -30.33 37.82 -21.00
CA HIS A 162 -31.22 37.35 -22.08
C HIS A 162 -31.67 35.90 -21.86
N TYR A 163 -30.77 35.05 -21.34
CA TYR A 163 -31.08 33.65 -20.99
C TYR A 163 -31.70 33.48 -19.60
N ASN A 164 -32.22 34.56 -18.98
CA ASN A 164 -32.86 34.60 -17.65
C ASN A 164 -31.92 34.33 -16.45
N HIS A 165 -30.61 34.42 -16.63
CA HIS A 165 -29.63 34.30 -15.55
C HIS A 165 -29.23 35.68 -15.03
N GLU A 166 -29.84 36.12 -13.92
CA GLU A 166 -29.46 37.34 -13.21
C GLU A 166 -28.17 37.08 -12.39
N PRO A 167 -27.03 37.73 -12.70
CA PRO A 167 -25.74 37.36 -12.13
C PRO A 167 -25.52 37.92 -10.72
N ILE A 168 -25.03 37.08 -9.83
CA ILE A 168 -24.65 37.44 -8.46
C ILE A 168 -23.23 38.04 -8.50
N VAL A 169 -23.14 39.37 -8.50
CA VAL A 169 -21.83 40.06 -8.52
C VAL A 169 -21.19 40.02 -7.14
N VAL A 170 -19.96 39.52 -7.07
CA VAL A 170 -19.18 39.39 -5.83
C VAL A 170 -17.82 40.09 -5.98
N ASP A 171 -17.50 40.97 -5.03
CA ASP A 171 -16.16 41.51 -4.86
C ASP A 171 -15.32 40.51 -4.03
N PHE A 172 -14.48 39.73 -4.70
CA PHE A 172 -13.59 38.74 -4.06
C PHE A 172 -12.31 39.35 -3.46
N ALA A 173 -12.04 40.64 -3.71
CA ALA A 173 -10.91 41.38 -3.14
C ALA A 173 -11.26 42.09 -1.82
N ALA A 174 -12.55 42.34 -1.57
CA ALA A 174 -13.03 42.97 -0.34
C ALA A 174 -12.72 42.15 0.92
N HIS A 175 -12.04 42.78 1.89
CA HIS A 175 -11.89 42.23 3.23
C HIS A 175 -13.23 42.22 3.98
N LEU A 176 -13.56 41.09 4.61
CA LEU A 176 -14.70 40.92 5.50
C LEU A 176 -14.19 40.81 6.95
N ASP A 177 -14.69 41.66 7.85
CA ASP A 177 -14.30 41.66 9.27
C ASP A 177 -14.83 40.43 10.04
N GLU A 178 -14.05 39.92 10.99
CA GLU A 178 -14.46 38.79 11.84
C GLU A 178 -15.35 39.24 13.02
N PRO A 179 -16.43 38.50 13.38
CA PRO A 179 -17.32 38.88 14.49
C PRO A 179 -16.67 38.75 15.88
N VAL A 180 -16.70 39.83 16.65
CA VAL A 180 -16.16 39.89 18.03
C VAL A 180 -17.03 39.12 19.03
N ALA A 181 -16.41 38.38 19.95
CA ALA A 181 -17.10 37.58 20.97
C ALA A 181 -17.40 38.37 22.28
N SER A 182 -18.56 38.11 22.88
CA SER A 182 -18.90 38.50 24.27
C SER A 182 -19.78 37.44 24.95
N SER A 183 -20.09 37.60 26.25
CA SER A 183 -20.43 36.48 27.14
C SER A 183 -21.77 36.62 27.90
N ALA A 184 -22.58 35.54 27.92
CA ALA A 184 -23.72 35.37 28.83
C ALA A 184 -24.19 33.89 28.93
N LYS A 185 -25.15 33.65 29.85
CA LYS A 185 -25.81 32.36 30.21
C LYS A 185 -27.25 32.73 30.65
N THR A 186 -28.32 31.92 30.68
CA THR A 186 -28.68 30.49 30.45
C THR A 186 -30.25 30.44 30.42
N PRO A 187 -30.99 29.31 30.33
CA PRO A 187 -30.69 27.90 29.98
C PRO A 187 -31.67 27.26 28.95
N LYS A 188 -31.42 25.97 28.59
CA LYS A 188 -32.35 24.93 28.06
C LYS A 188 -33.37 25.29 26.93
N GLU A 189 -33.13 24.75 25.73
CA GLU A 189 -33.90 23.59 25.15
C GLU A 189 -33.55 23.33 23.67
N LYS A 190 -32.95 22.17 23.34
CA LYS A 190 -33.11 21.40 22.08
C LYS A 190 -32.20 20.17 21.99
N HIS A 191 -32.51 19.28 21.04
CA HIS A 191 -31.75 18.07 20.69
C HIS A 191 -30.33 18.37 20.21
N GLU A 192 -29.41 17.42 20.40
CA GLU A 192 -28.03 17.50 19.89
C GLU A 192 -27.83 16.69 18.60
N GLU A 193 -27.46 17.37 17.51
CA GLU A 193 -26.54 16.81 16.51
C GLU A 193 -25.34 17.76 16.34
N LYS A 194 -24.15 17.29 16.71
CA LYS A 194 -22.90 18.06 16.67
C LYS A 194 -21.90 17.41 15.72
N LYS A 195 -21.87 17.85 14.46
CA LYS A 195 -20.71 17.59 13.58
C LYS A 195 -19.50 18.42 14.04
N LYS A 196 -18.34 17.75 14.13
CA LYS A 196 -17.05 18.33 14.55
C LYS A 196 -16.26 18.90 13.38
N THR A 197 -15.20 19.64 13.71
CA THR A 197 -14.11 20.04 12.82
C THR A 197 -13.41 18.86 12.17
N VAL A 198 -12.78 19.14 11.02
CA VAL A 198 -11.68 18.33 10.47
C VAL A 198 -10.49 19.27 10.27
N ASP A 199 -9.56 19.23 11.22
CA ASP A 199 -8.20 19.74 11.08
C ASP A 199 -7.40 18.81 10.14
N GLN A 200 -6.15 19.15 9.81
CA GLN A 200 -5.20 18.15 9.31
C GLN A 200 -5.13 16.97 10.29
N LYS A 201 -5.48 15.78 9.83
CA LYS A 201 -5.32 14.52 10.58
C LYS A 201 -4.84 13.42 9.66
N ALA A 202 -3.98 12.56 10.21
CA ALA A 202 -3.43 11.42 9.51
C ALA A 202 -4.52 10.42 9.10
N ASN A 203 -4.28 9.73 8.00
CA ASN A 203 -5.23 8.81 7.35
C ASN A 203 -5.23 7.42 8.03
N GLU A 204 -5.39 7.41 9.35
CA GLU A 204 -5.21 6.24 10.23
C GLU A 204 -6.50 5.45 10.53
N GLY A 205 -7.66 6.00 10.18
CA GLY A 205 -8.96 5.34 10.38
C GLY A 205 -9.26 4.25 9.34
N MET A 206 -10.43 3.63 9.46
CA MET A 206 -10.99 2.77 8.41
C MET A 206 -11.27 3.59 7.13
N SER A 207 -11.06 3.00 5.96
CA SER A 207 -11.36 3.60 4.64
C SER A 207 -12.44 2.83 3.87
N ALA A 208 -12.54 1.51 4.08
CA ALA A 208 -13.64 0.68 3.60
C ALA A 208 -14.76 0.56 4.67
N THR A 209 -16.02 0.58 4.23
CA THR A 209 -17.18 0.30 5.09
C THR A 209 -17.50 -1.19 5.12
N LYS A 210 -18.05 -1.66 6.24
CA LYS A 210 -18.39 -3.07 6.47
C LYS A 210 -19.47 -3.60 5.53
N GLU A 211 -20.38 -2.72 5.08
CA GLU A 211 -21.51 -3.07 4.22
C GLU A 211 -21.18 -3.00 2.72
N GLU A 212 -20.38 -2.01 2.28
CA GLU A 212 -20.07 -1.84 0.85
C GLU A 212 -18.87 -2.69 0.41
N ASN A 213 -17.87 -2.89 1.29
CA ASN A 213 -16.67 -3.68 0.99
C ASN A 213 -16.14 -4.42 2.22
N PHE A 214 -16.83 -5.50 2.59
CA PHE A 214 -16.51 -6.34 3.74
C PHE A 214 -15.09 -6.96 3.70
N ALA A 215 -14.53 -7.21 2.51
CA ALA A 215 -13.21 -7.83 2.37
C ALA A 215 -12.07 -6.88 2.75
N ASP A 216 -12.10 -5.65 2.22
CA ASP A 216 -11.11 -4.63 2.58
C ASP A 216 -11.37 -4.09 3.98
N TRP A 217 -12.63 -3.95 4.40
CA TRP A 217 -12.99 -3.62 5.79
C TRP A 217 -12.37 -4.62 6.79
N TYR A 218 -12.50 -5.93 6.53
CA TYR A 218 -11.94 -6.94 7.43
C TYR A 218 -10.41 -6.89 7.45
N THR A 219 -9.79 -6.76 6.28
CA THR A 219 -8.34 -6.62 6.10
C THR A 219 -7.78 -5.42 6.86
N GLU A 220 -8.43 -4.26 6.75
CA GLU A 220 -8.07 -3.07 7.53
C GLU A 220 -8.31 -3.24 9.03
N ALA A 221 -9.45 -3.82 9.43
CA ALA A 221 -9.84 -3.96 10.83
C ALA A 221 -8.85 -4.84 11.63
N ILE A 222 -8.22 -5.84 11.00
CA ILE A 222 -7.23 -6.72 11.65
C ILE A 222 -5.78 -6.22 11.54
N THR A 223 -5.44 -5.44 10.52
CA THR A 223 -4.08 -4.88 10.34
C THR A 223 -3.91 -3.55 11.08
N LYS A 224 -4.77 -2.55 10.83
CA LYS A 224 -4.68 -1.22 11.45
C LYS A 224 -4.87 -1.24 12.96
N SER A 225 -5.66 -2.18 13.48
CA SER A 225 -5.77 -2.42 14.93
C SER A 225 -4.52 -3.06 15.53
N GLY A 226 -3.70 -3.74 14.74
CA GLY A 226 -2.54 -4.52 15.21
C GLY A 226 -2.92 -5.90 15.77
N MET A 227 -3.93 -6.57 15.21
CA MET A 227 -4.26 -7.96 15.53
C MET A 227 -3.33 -8.94 14.79
N ILE A 228 -3.05 -8.70 13.51
CA ILE A 228 -2.11 -9.51 12.72
C ILE A 228 -1.15 -8.65 11.88
N ASP A 229 -0.04 -9.27 11.48
CA ASP A 229 0.72 -8.87 10.29
C ASP A 229 0.69 -10.02 9.27
N TYR A 230 0.76 -9.68 7.97
CA TYR A 230 0.89 -10.68 6.90
C TYR A 230 2.30 -11.30 6.93
N TYR A 231 2.40 -12.58 6.55
CA TYR A 231 3.67 -13.30 6.46
C TYR A 231 4.01 -13.65 5.01
N ASP A 232 5.29 -13.93 4.73
CA ASP A 232 5.78 -14.24 3.38
C ASP A 232 5.34 -15.64 2.90
N VAL A 233 5.12 -16.58 3.81
CA VAL A 233 4.47 -17.87 3.50
C VAL A 233 2.95 -17.68 3.37
N SER A 234 2.47 -17.72 2.12
CA SER A 234 1.05 -17.63 1.76
C SER A 234 0.14 -18.48 2.65
N GLY A 235 -0.73 -17.79 3.41
CA GLY A 235 -1.74 -18.40 4.29
C GLY A 235 -1.31 -18.61 5.73
N CYS A 236 -0.08 -18.26 6.08
CA CYS A 236 0.35 -18.04 7.46
C CYS A 236 0.29 -16.54 7.80
N TYR A 237 0.11 -16.23 9.09
CA TYR A 237 -0.08 -14.85 9.57
C TYR A 237 0.55 -14.70 10.96
N ILE A 238 1.19 -13.56 11.22
CA ILE A 238 1.79 -13.28 12.53
C ILE A 238 0.67 -12.86 13.47
N LEU A 239 0.35 -13.69 14.48
CA LEU A 239 -0.56 -13.32 15.57
C LEU A 239 0.15 -12.35 16.51
N ARG A 240 -0.10 -11.05 16.34
CA ARG A 240 0.47 -9.99 17.17
C ARG A 240 -0.07 -10.10 18.62
N PRO A 241 0.62 -9.52 19.63
CA PRO A 241 0.21 -9.65 21.03
C PRO A 241 -1.27 -9.37 21.31
N TYR A 242 -1.86 -8.38 20.62
CA TYR A 242 -3.26 -7.98 20.82
C TYR A 242 -4.26 -9.09 20.43
N SER A 243 -3.96 -9.91 19.41
CA SER A 243 -4.79 -11.08 19.08
C SER A 243 -4.39 -12.32 19.87
N TYR A 244 -3.11 -12.49 20.16
CA TYR A 244 -2.63 -13.62 20.95
C TYR A 244 -3.17 -13.60 22.38
N GLU A 245 -3.26 -12.43 23.03
CA GLU A 245 -3.88 -12.28 24.37
C GLU A 245 -5.38 -12.66 24.39
N ILE A 246 -6.09 -12.43 23.29
CA ILE A 246 -7.50 -12.86 23.13
C ILE A 246 -7.56 -14.37 23.01
N TRP A 247 -6.63 -14.98 22.25
CA TRP A 247 -6.50 -16.43 22.18
C TRP A 247 -6.14 -17.03 23.54
N GLU A 248 -5.20 -16.48 24.30
CA GLU A 248 -4.84 -16.93 25.66
C GLU A 248 -6.04 -16.94 26.62
N ARG A 249 -6.97 -15.98 26.52
CA ARG A 249 -8.22 -15.97 27.31
C ARG A 249 -9.19 -17.07 26.89
N VAL A 250 -9.26 -17.37 25.58
CA VAL A 250 -9.96 -18.56 25.07
C VAL A 250 -9.31 -19.84 25.62
N GLN A 251 -7.98 -19.92 25.67
CA GLN A 251 -7.26 -21.03 26.28
C GLN A 251 -7.65 -21.20 27.75
N GLN A 252 -7.49 -20.14 28.56
CA GLN A 252 -7.79 -20.15 30.00
C GLN A 252 -9.25 -20.53 30.31
N PHE A 253 -10.21 -20.08 29.50
CA PHE A 253 -11.62 -20.42 29.67
C PHE A 253 -11.90 -21.91 29.39
N LEU A 254 -11.45 -22.41 28.24
CA LEU A 254 -11.68 -23.81 27.84
C LEU A 254 -10.89 -24.76 28.74
N ASP A 255 -9.60 -24.50 28.96
CA ASP A 255 -8.71 -25.30 29.81
C ASP A 255 -9.27 -25.48 31.24
N ARG A 256 -9.82 -24.42 31.84
CA ARG A 256 -10.49 -24.49 33.16
C ARG A 256 -11.71 -25.42 33.13
N ASN A 257 -12.58 -25.28 32.13
CA ASN A 257 -13.81 -26.05 32.03
C ASN A 257 -13.52 -27.54 31.73
N LEU A 258 -12.53 -27.81 30.88
CA LEU A 258 -12.08 -29.16 30.54
C LEU A 258 -11.42 -29.87 31.74
N LYS A 259 -10.58 -29.16 32.51
CA LYS A 259 -10.01 -29.69 33.75
C LYS A 259 -11.08 -30.00 34.81
N ALA A 260 -12.17 -29.22 34.86
CA ALA A 260 -13.28 -29.49 35.77
C ALA A 260 -14.00 -30.83 35.50
N ILE A 261 -13.96 -31.35 34.27
CA ILE A 261 -14.50 -32.68 33.89
C ILE A 261 -13.42 -33.77 33.82
N GLY A 262 -12.25 -33.53 34.43
CA GLY A 262 -11.17 -34.51 34.59
C GLY A 262 -10.18 -34.61 33.42
N VAL A 263 -10.29 -33.76 32.40
CA VAL A 263 -9.35 -33.78 31.26
C VAL A 263 -7.96 -33.28 31.69
N LYS A 264 -6.91 -33.95 31.20
CA LYS A 264 -5.51 -33.61 31.49
C LYS A 264 -4.80 -33.13 30.22
N ASN A 265 -4.04 -32.05 30.33
CA ASN A 265 -3.21 -31.59 29.21
C ASN A 265 -1.99 -32.50 29.02
N CYS A 266 -1.62 -32.70 27.75
CA CYS A 266 -0.45 -33.41 27.28
C CYS A 266 0.12 -32.65 26.07
N TYR A 267 1.18 -33.18 25.46
CA TYR A 267 1.70 -32.69 24.18
C TYR A 267 2.34 -33.83 23.41
N PHE A 268 1.78 -34.16 22.24
CA PHE A 268 2.37 -35.12 21.31
C PHE A 268 3.26 -34.40 20.26
N PRO A 269 4.28 -35.07 19.70
CA PRO A 269 5.15 -34.51 18.66
C PRO A 269 4.38 -34.03 17.43
N MET A 270 4.89 -33.01 16.74
CA MET A 270 4.28 -32.49 15.51
C MET A 270 4.53 -33.35 14.26
N PHE A 271 5.45 -34.32 14.32
CA PHE A 271 5.81 -35.17 13.20
C PHE A 271 5.18 -36.56 13.30
N VAL A 272 4.59 -37.03 12.20
CA VAL A 272 4.04 -38.38 12.04
C VAL A 272 4.73 -39.09 10.88
N THR A 273 5.04 -40.39 11.05
CA THR A 273 5.65 -41.18 9.98
C THR A 273 4.61 -41.53 8.93
N LYS A 274 5.02 -41.60 7.66
CA LYS A 274 4.14 -41.96 6.54
C LYS A 274 3.31 -43.21 6.81
N GLU A 275 3.95 -44.28 7.28
CA GLU A 275 3.33 -45.57 7.63
C GLU A 275 2.26 -45.47 8.74
N LYS A 276 2.35 -44.51 9.66
CA LYS A 276 1.30 -44.27 10.66
C LYS A 276 0.11 -43.53 10.08
N LEU A 277 0.36 -42.55 9.20
CA LEU A 277 -0.68 -41.77 8.54
C LEU A 277 -1.48 -42.62 7.54
N GLU A 278 -0.78 -43.47 6.77
CA GLU A 278 -1.41 -44.38 5.78
C GLU A 278 -2.30 -45.48 6.41
N ARG A 279 -2.21 -45.73 7.72
CA ARG A 279 -3.16 -46.62 8.43
C ARG A 279 -4.57 -46.05 8.55
N GLU A 280 -4.72 -44.74 8.39
CA GLU A 280 -6.01 -44.03 8.42
C GLU A 280 -6.44 -43.57 7.01
N LYS A 281 -5.81 -44.11 5.95
CA LYS A 281 -5.97 -43.65 4.55
C LYS A 281 -7.44 -43.49 4.14
N ASP A 282 -8.28 -44.47 4.47
CA ASP A 282 -9.70 -44.51 4.08
C ASP A 282 -10.57 -43.44 4.80
N HIS A 283 -10.06 -42.76 5.82
CA HIS A 283 -10.66 -41.56 6.42
C HIS A 283 -9.90 -40.27 6.06
N LEU A 284 -8.66 -40.40 5.56
CA LEU A 284 -7.79 -39.32 5.12
C LEU A 284 -7.79 -39.07 3.61
N GLU A 285 -8.59 -39.77 2.79
CA GLU A 285 -8.62 -39.57 1.32
C GLU A 285 -8.93 -38.11 0.93
N GLY A 286 -9.73 -37.39 1.73
CA GLY A 286 -9.98 -35.96 1.55
C GLY A 286 -8.85 -35.03 2.00
N PHE A 287 -7.97 -35.48 2.91
CA PHE A 287 -6.88 -34.67 3.49
C PHE A 287 -5.50 -34.98 2.90
N ALA A 288 -5.34 -36.10 2.18
CA ALA A 288 -4.07 -36.53 1.58
C ALA A 288 -3.29 -35.43 0.80
N PRO A 289 -3.93 -34.54 0.01
CA PRO A 289 -3.19 -33.48 -0.69
C PRO A 289 -2.87 -32.26 0.19
N GLU A 290 -3.48 -32.12 1.37
CA GLU A 290 -3.21 -31.05 2.35
C GLU A 290 -2.02 -31.36 3.28
N VAL A 291 -1.46 -32.57 3.22
CA VAL A 291 -0.39 -32.99 4.14
C VAL A 291 0.94 -32.35 3.78
N ALA A 292 1.50 -31.53 4.67
CA ALA A 292 2.84 -30.97 4.54
C ALA A 292 3.92 -32.00 4.94
N TRP A 293 4.94 -32.18 4.10
CA TRP A 293 5.99 -33.19 4.28
C TRP A 293 7.38 -32.58 4.51
N VAL A 294 8.09 -33.07 5.52
CA VAL A 294 9.52 -32.84 5.69
C VAL A 294 10.27 -33.99 5.01
N THR A 295 10.96 -33.65 3.92
CA THR A 295 11.75 -34.57 3.10
C THR A 295 13.26 -34.41 3.27
N LYS A 296 13.72 -33.33 3.91
CA LYS A 296 15.14 -32.97 4.06
C LYS A 296 15.50 -32.53 5.47
N SER A 297 16.75 -32.75 5.85
CA SER A 297 17.40 -32.19 7.04
C SER A 297 18.67 -31.45 6.62
N GLY A 298 18.62 -30.12 6.61
CA GLY A 298 19.62 -29.32 5.91
C GLY A 298 19.61 -29.63 4.41
N ASN A 299 20.78 -29.99 3.86
CA ASN A 299 20.91 -30.34 2.44
C ASN A 299 20.69 -31.83 2.15
N SER A 300 20.56 -32.68 3.18
CA SER A 300 20.45 -34.14 3.03
C SER A 300 18.99 -34.58 2.98
N ASP A 301 18.65 -35.44 2.01
CA ASP A 301 17.35 -36.12 1.96
C ASP A 301 17.16 -37.12 3.12
N LEU A 302 15.95 -37.14 3.68
CA LEU A 302 15.51 -38.13 4.65
C LEU A 302 15.12 -39.41 3.92
N LYS A 303 15.69 -40.55 4.34
CA LYS A 303 15.36 -41.87 3.79
C LYS A 303 13.85 -42.16 3.83
N ASP A 304 13.20 -41.78 4.92
CA ASP A 304 11.78 -42.03 5.18
C ASP A 304 11.12 -40.68 5.53
N PRO A 305 10.37 -40.05 4.59
CA PRO A 305 9.72 -38.76 4.82
C PRO A 305 8.72 -38.77 5.99
N ILE A 306 8.67 -37.64 6.71
CA ILE A 306 7.76 -37.45 7.85
C ILE A 306 6.79 -36.29 7.56
N ALA A 307 5.52 -36.48 7.89
CA ALA A 307 4.50 -35.45 7.73
C ALA A 307 4.43 -34.56 8.98
N ILE A 308 4.08 -33.29 8.79
CA ILE A 308 3.63 -32.39 9.85
C ILE A 308 2.15 -32.71 10.12
N ARG A 309 1.73 -32.73 11.40
CA ARG A 309 0.36 -33.09 11.79
C ARG A 309 -0.72 -32.24 11.11
N PRO A 310 -1.66 -32.87 10.36
CA PRO A 310 -2.94 -32.25 10.02
C PRO A 310 -3.97 -32.44 11.16
N THR A 311 -3.79 -33.48 11.98
CA THR A 311 -4.57 -33.88 13.17
C THR A 311 -3.76 -34.94 13.94
N SER A 312 -4.07 -35.24 15.21
CA SER A 312 -3.23 -36.13 16.05
C SER A 312 -3.75 -37.56 16.29
N GLU A 313 -4.89 -38.00 15.73
CA GLU A 313 -5.43 -39.36 15.88
C GLU A 313 -4.37 -40.46 15.67
N THR A 314 -3.69 -40.45 14.50
CA THR A 314 -2.61 -41.39 14.13
C THR A 314 -1.35 -41.28 14.99
N ILE A 315 -1.21 -40.21 15.78
CA ILE A 315 -0.08 -39.96 16.69
C ILE A 315 -0.43 -40.46 18.10
N MET A 316 -1.66 -40.20 18.57
CA MET A 316 -2.13 -40.44 19.93
C MET A 316 -2.65 -41.87 20.13
N TYR A 317 -3.42 -42.41 19.19
CA TYR A 317 -4.06 -43.72 19.37
C TYR A 317 -3.09 -44.93 19.44
N PRO A 318 -1.91 -44.92 18.79
CA PRO A 318 -0.85 -45.89 19.09
C PRO A 318 -0.33 -45.84 20.53
N ALA A 319 -0.45 -44.69 21.24
CA ALA A 319 -0.10 -44.58 22.66
C ALA A 319 -1.26 -45.00 23.57
N PHE A 320 -2.51 -44.63 23.24
CA PHE A 320 -3.71 -45.07 23.97
C PHE A 320 -3.74 -46.60 24.09
N LYS A 321 -3.39 -47.33 23.02
CA LYS A 321 -3.24 -48.79 23.01
C LYS A 321 -2.29 -49.35 24.08
N ASN A 322 -1.22 -48.62 24.41
CA ASN A 322 -0.18 -49.07 25.34
C ASN A 322 -0.50 -48.70 26.80
N TRP A 323 -1.30 -47.64 26.97
CA TRP A 323 -1.71 -47.07 28.25
C TRP A 323 -3.01 -47.69 28.78
N ILE A 324 -4.01 -47.92 27.91
CA ILE A 324 -5.26 -48.59 28.25
C ILE A 324 -5.04 -50.10 28.19
N ARG A 325 -5.25 -50.80 29.32
CA ARG A 325 -5.11 -52.26 29.45
C ARG A 325 -6.27 -52.89 30.21
N SER A 326 -6.82 -52.18 31.19
CA SER A 326 -7.97 -52.57 32.01
C SER A 326 -9.05 -51.49 31.96
N HIS A 327 -10.30 -51.85 32.31
CA HIS A 327 -11.37 -50.89 32.56
C HIS A 327 -10.98 -49.80 33.58
N ARG A 328 -10.01 -50.10 34.48
CA ARG A 328 -9.46 -49.17 35.47
C ARG A 328 -8.60 -48.04 34.89
N ASP A 329 -8.16 -48.17 33.64
CA ASP A 329 -7.45 -47.12 32.91
C ASP A 329 -8.41 -46.16 32.18
N LEU A 330 -9.72 -46.37 32.32
CA LEU A 330 -10.79 -45.58 31.73
C LEU A 330 -11.56 -44.79 32.83
N PRO A 331 -12.08 -43.59 32.52
CA PRO A 331 -11.95 -42.88 31.26
C PRO A 331 -10.57 -42.21 31.12
N LEU A 332 -9.87 -42.46 30.01
CA LEU A 332 -8.66 -41.73 29.65
C LEU A 332 -9.07 -40.43 28.96
N LYS A 333 -8.77 -39.28 29.57
CA LYS A 333 -9.20 -37.96 29.08
C LYS A 333 -8.01 -37.04 28.84
N LEU A 334 -7.63 -36.81 27.57
CA LEU A 334 -6.46 -36.02 27.20
C LEU A 334 -6.81 -34.84 26.29
N ASN A 335 -6.03 -33.77 26.42
CA ASN A 335 -6.10 -32.54 25.63
C ASN A 335 -4.70 -32.06 25.26
N GLN A 336 -4.53 -31.36 24.15
CA GLN A 336 -3.31 -30.60 23.86
C GLN A 336 -3.64 -29.26 23.18
N TRP A 337 -2.74 -28.29 23.38
CA TRP A 337 -2.75 -26.99 22.72
C TRP A 337 -1.53 -26.93 21.79
N ASN A 338 -1.74 -26.71 20.49
CA ASN A 338 -0.68 -26.78 19.48
C ASN A 338 -1.04 -26.05 18.19
N ASN A 339 -0.05 -25.92 17.32
CA ASN A 339 -0.26 -25.61 15.91
C ASN A 339 -0.60 -26.88 15.10
N VAL A 340 -1.29 -26.66 13.98
CA VAL A 340 -1.60 -27.63 12.93
C VAL A 340 -1.23 -27.02 11.59
N VAL A 341 -0.75 -27.84 10.65
CA VAL A 341 -0.49 -27.43 9.27
C VAL A 341 -1.41 -28.22 8.32
N ARG A 342 -2.19 -27.50 7.51
CA ARG A 342 -2.98 -28.06 6.41
C ARG A 342 -2.76 -27.20 5.17
N TRP A 343 -2.22 -27.81 4.11
CA TRP A 343 -1.81 -27.13 2.89
C TRP A 343 -2.98 -26.89 1.92
N GLU A 344 -3.97 -26.16 2.44
CA GLU A 344 -5.23 -25.84 1.78
C GLU A 344 -5.05 -25.20 0.39
N PHE A 345 -5.84 -25.68 -0.57
CA PHE A 345 -5.82 -25.26 -1.98
C PHE A 345 -6.70 -24.05 -2.27
N LYS A 346 -7.70 -23.80 -1.42
CA LYS A 346 -8.54 -22.60 -1.50
C LYS A 346 -7.84 -21.41 -0.86
N ASN A 347 -8.12 -20.19 -1.32
CA ASN A 347 -7.44 -19.01 -0.80
C ASN A 347 -7.59 -18.90 0.73
N PRO A 348 -6.51 -18.58 1.45
CA PRO A 348 -6.55 -18.42 2.90
C PRO A 348 -7.19 -17.09 3.30
N THR A 349 -7.81 -17.07 4.47
CA THR A 349 -8.34 -15.86 5.10
C THR A 349 -7.88 -15.83 6.57
N PRO A 350 -7.34 -14.69 7.07
CA PRO A 350 -6.90 -14.55 8.45
C PRO A 350 -7.89 -15.10 9.48
N PHE A 351 -7.36 -15.79 10.50
CA PHE A 351 -8.08 -16.53 11.54
C PHE A 351 -9.00 -17.68 11.05
N LEU A 352 -9.85 -17.43 10.05
CA LEU A 352 -10.94 -18.33 9.67
C LEU A 352 -10.46 -19.58 8.92
N ARG A 353 -9.45 -19.42 8.04
CA ARG A 353 -8.83 -20.51 7.28
C ARG A 353 -7.39 -20.13 6.92
N THR A 354 -6.46 -20.53 7.78
CA THR A 354 -5.03 -20.28 7.63
C THR A 354 -4.30 -21.62 7.48
N ARG A 355 -3.18 -21.68 6.74
CA ARG A 355 -2.45 -22.93 6.47
C ARG A 355 -1.76 -23.47 7.71
N GLU A 356 -1.22 -22.57 8.54
CA GLU A 356 -0.91 -22.84 9.93
C GLU A 356 -1.97 -22.17 10.81
N PHE A 357 -2.54 -22.90 11.76
CA PHE A 357 -3.45 -22.35 12.77
C PHE A 357 -3.16 -22.92 14.16
N LEU A 358 -3.46 -22.12 15.19
CA LEU A 358 -3.43 -22.59 16.58
C LEU A 358 -4.78 -23.20 16.94
N TRP A 359 -4.74 -24.33 17.64
CA TRP A 359 -5.94 -24.99 18.12
C TRP A 359 -5.76 -25.70 19.44
N GLN A 360 -6.89 -26.22 19.90
CA GLN A 360 -7.05 -27.19 20.94
C GLN A 360 -7.59 -28.46 20.26
N GLU A 361 -6.95 -29.61 20.51
CA GLU A 361 -7.51 -30.93 20.17
C GLU A 361 -7.55 -31.82 21.42
N GLY A 362 -8.70 -32.43 21.67
CA GLY A 362 -8.95 -33.30 22.80
C GLY A 362 -9.40 -34.67 22.31
N HIS A 363 -8.86 -35.72 22.92
CA HIS A 363 -9.15 -37.11 22.56
C HIS A 363 -9.33 -37.92 23.84
N THR A 364 -10.39 -38.71 23.89
CA THR A 364 -10.77 -39.44 25.10
C THR A 364 -11.19 -40.89 24.77
N ALA A 365 -11.21 -41.73 25.80
CA ALA A 365 -11.64 -43.12 25.72
C ALA A 365 -12.38 -43.50 27.02
N HIS A 366 -13.57 -44.08 26.90
CA HIS A 366 -14.54 -44.35 27.97
C HIS A 366 -14.93 -45.83 28.01
N ALA A 367 -15.52 -46.28 29.13
CA ALA A 367 -15.92 -47.67 29.29
C ALA A 367 -17.28 -47.96 28.63
N SER A 368 -18.26 -47.09 28.86
CA SER A 368 -19.61 -47.16 28.26
C SER A 368 -19.77 -46.19 27.09
N LYS A 369 -20.86 -46.35 26.32
CA LYS A 369 -21.21 -45.39 25.27
C LYS A 369 -21.78 -44.11 25.88
N GLU A 370 -22.48 -44.28 26.99
CA GLU A 370 -23.23 -43.27 27.73
C GLU A 370 -22.30 -42.20 28.31
N GLU A 371 -21.17 -42.61 28.91
CA GLU A 371 -20.06 -41.71 29.32
C GLU A 371 -19.53 -40.85 28.16
N ALA A 372 -19.35 -41.48 26.99
CA ALA A 372 -18.80 -40.83 25.80
C ALA A 372 -19.80 -39.84 25.18
N ASP A 373 -21.08 -40.26 25.06
CA ASP A 373 -22.19 -39.43 24.59
C ASP A 373 -22.41 -38.20 25.52
N GLU A 374 -22.34 -38.37 26.85
CA GLU A 374 -22.43 -37.26 27.83
C GLU A 374 -21.28 -36.25 27.66
N GLU A 375 -20.04 -36.74 27.51
CA GLU A 375 -18.89 -35.86 27.31
C GLU A 375 -18.96 -35.08 26.00
N VAL A 376 -19.39 -35.71 24.90
CA VAL A 376 -19.58 -35.02 23.60
C VAL A 376 -20.50 -33.81 23.74
N ARG A 377 -21.61 -33.95 24.48
CA ARG A 377 -22.55 -32.85 24.76
C ARG A 377 -21.97 -31.82 25.73
N THR A 378 -21.21 -32.26 26.71
CA THR A 378 -20.58 -31.39 27.72
C THR A 378 -19.53 -30.47 27.09
N VAL A 379 -18.62 -31.01 26.27
CA VAL A 379 -17.63 -30.21 25.54
C VAL A 379 -18.30 -29.27 24.52
N LEU A 380 -19.35 -29.73 23.82
CA LEU A 380 -20.12 -28.88 22.91
C LEU A 380 -20.75 -27.68 23.65
N ASN A 381 -21.24 -27.87 24.88
CA ASN A 381 -21.73 -26.79 25.72
C ASN A 381 -20.62 -25.84 26.17
N PHE A 382 -19.41 -26.33 26.47
CA PHE A 382 -18.25 -25.47 26.76
C PHE A 382 -17.81 -24.64 25.54
N TYR A 383 -17.88 -25.20 24.34
CA TYR A 383 -17.62 -24.46 23.10
C TYR A 383 -18.69 -23.41 22.82
N ALA A 384 -19.97 -23.73 23.01
CA ALA A 384 -21.05 -22.75 22.92
C ALA A 384 -20.85 -21.62 23.93
N ALA A 385 -20.57 -21.93 25.20
CA ALA A 385 -20.27 -20.94 26.24
C ALA A 385 -19.02 -20.11 25.93
N CYS A 386 -18.00 -20.67 25.28
CA CYS A 386 -16.82 -19.91 24.86
C CYS A 386 -17.18 -18.83 23.82
N TYR A 387 -18.06 -19.14 22.86
CA TYR A 387 -18.55 -18.12 21.94
C TYR A 387 -19.56 -17.17 22.59
N GLU A 388 -20.56 -17.68 23.30
CA GLU A 388 -21.68 -16.90 23.83
C GLU A 388 -21.30 -16.09 25.06
N GLU A 389 -20.68 -16.71 26.07
CA GLU A 389 -20.34 -16.04 27.33
C GLU A 389 -19.04 -15.24 27.24
N LEU A 390 -18.02 -15.73 26.53
CA LEU A 390 -16.69 -15.09 26.49
C LEU A 390 -16.54 -14.17 25.26
N LEU A 391 -16.94 -14.61 24.06
CA LEU A 391 -16.84 -13.82 22.82
C LEU A 391 -18.11 -13.05 22.43
N ALA A 392 -19.19 -13.16 23.22
CA ALA A 392 -20.50 -12.54 22.93
C ALA A 392 -21.10 -12.89 21.55
N VAL A 393 -20.73 -14.01 20.93
CA VAL A 393 -21.24 -14.48 19.63
C VAL A 393 -22.30 -15.57 19.85
N PRO A 394 -23.52 -15.43 19.28
CA PRO A 394 -24.62 -16.38 19.46
C PRO A 394 -24.46 -17.62 18.57
N MET A 395 -24.61 -18.82 19.13
CA MET A 395 -24.37 -20.08 18.42
C MET A 395 -25.63 -20.93 18.23
N ILE A 396 -25.60 -21.82 17.24
CA ILE A 396 -26.64 -22.83 16.98
C ILE A 396 -26.01 -24.21 17.23
N LYS A 397 -26.40 -24.87 18.33
CA LYS A 397 -25.98 -26.24 18.65
C LYS A 397 -26.75 -27.27 17.83
N GLY A 398 -26.05 -28.17 17.14
CA GLY A 398 -26.66 -29.21 16.34
C GLY A 398 -25.76 -30.41 16.05
N VAL A 399 -26.30 -31.39 15.31
CA VAL A 399 -25.58 -32.55 14.76
C VAL A 399 -25.36 -32.35 13.26
N LYS A 400 -24.23 -32.81 12.71
CA LYS A 400 -24.01 -32.86 11.26
C LYS A 400 -24.83 -33.98 10.62
N THR A 401 -25.23 -33.79 9.37
CA THR A 401 -25.80 -34.85 8.52
C THR A 401 -24.78 -35.95 8.26
N GLU A 402 -25.25 -37.10 7.77
CA GLU A 402 -24.37 -38.23 7.41
C GLU A 402 -23.34 -37.88 6.32
N LYS A 403 -23.56 -36.81 5.53
CA LYS A 403 -22.62 -36.32 4.52
C LYS A 403 -21.53 -35.39 5.09
N GLU A 404 -21.86 -34.55 6.06
CA GLU A 404 -20.99 -33.50 6.60
C GLU A 404 -20.43 -33.83 8.00
N LYS A 405 -20.68 -35.04 8.52
CA LYS A 405 -19.99 -35.55 9.72
C LYS A 405 -18.55 -35.98 9.39
N PHE A 406 -17.69 -36.07 10.41
CA PHE A 406 -16.37 -36.67 10.24
C PHE A 406 -16.48 -38.15 9.86
N ALA A 407 -15.74 -38.60 8.84
CA ALA A 407 -15.87 -39.94 8.26
C ALA A 407 -15.56 -41.09 9.24
N GLY A 408 -14.65 -40.86 10.20
CA GLY A 408 -14.36 -41.83 11.27
C GLY A 408 -15.34 -41.81 12.46
N ALA A 409 -16.34 -40.92 12.46
CA ALA A 409 -17.27 -40.73 13.57
C ALA A 409 -18.63 -41.43 13.36
N ASP A 410 -19.15 -42.03 14.43
CA ASP A 410 -20.54 -42.51 14.48
C ASP A 410 -21.49 -41.33 14.27
N TYR A 411 -21.25 -40.21 14.98
CA TYR A 411 -21.89 -38.92 14.71
C TYR A 411 -20.99 -37.74 15.09
N THR A 412 -21.25 -36.57 14.50
CA THR A 412 -20.54 -35.32 14.81
C THR A 412 -21.53 -34.28 15.31
N THR A 413 -21.22 -33.65 16.45
CA THR A 413 -21.91 -32.45 16.93
C THR A 413 -21.10 -31.20 16.61
N THR A 414 -21.78 -30.06 16.49
CA THR A 414 -21.16 -28.80 16.11
C THR A 414 -21.92 -27.59 16.65
N ILE A 415 -21.22 -26.47 16.75
CA ILE A 415 -21.82 -25.14 16.87
C ILE A 415 -21.64 -24.39 15.56
N GLU A 416 -22.76 -23.92 15.00
CA GLU A 416 -22.79 -23.11 13.79
C GLU A 416 -22.99 -21.64 14.15
N GLY A 417 -22.11 -20.80 13.62
CA GLY A 417 -22.22 -19.35 13.63
C GLY A 417 -22.74 -18.82 12.30
N PHE A 418 -23.03 -17.52 12.26
CA PHE A 418 -23.53 -16.82 11.07
C PHE A 418 -22.95 -15.42 11.01
N ILE A 419 -22.55 -14.98 9.80
CA ILE A 419 -22.01 -13.66 9.52
C ILE A 419 -23.06 -12.86 8.73
N PRO A 420 -23.78 -11.90 9.35
CA PRO A 420 -24.86 -11.18 8.68
C PRO A 420 -24.41 -10.36 7.47
N SER A 421 -23.26 -9.68 7.57
CA SER A 421 -22.73 -8.81 6.50
C SER A 421 -22.27 -9.53 5.23
N THR A 422 -22.14 -10.86 5.26
CA THR A 422 -21.92 -11.69 4.05
C THR A 422 -23.08 -12.64 3.77
N GLY A 423 -24.04 -12.75 4.68
CA GLY A 423 -25.08 -13.77 4.65
C GLY A 423 -24.51 -15.17 4.55
N ARG A 424 -23.56 -15.58 5.40
CA ARG A 424 -22.93 -16.92 5.34
C ARG A 424 -22.89 -17.64 6.69
N GLY A 425 -23.08 -18.96 6.64
CA GLY A 425 -22.91 -19.84 7.80
C GLY A 425 -21.43 -20.21 8.00
N ILE A 426 -21.01 -20.40 9.25
CA ILE A 426 -19.63 -20.77 9.58
C ILE A 426 -19.54 -21.73 10.77
N GLN A 427 -19.00 -22.91 10.51
CA GLN A 427 -18.74 -23.94 11.51
C GLN A 427 -17.68 -23.45 12.51
N ALA A 428 -18.09 -23.32 13.77
CA ALA A 428 -17.34 -22.61 14.80
C ALA A 428 -16.48 -23.51 15.70
N ALA A 429 -16.94 -24.76 15.95
CA ALA A 429 -16.21 -25.86 16.60
C ALA A 429 -16.94 -27.20 16.38
N THR A 430 -16.28 -28.33 16.66
CA THR A 430 -16.88 -29.68 16.57
C THR A 430 -16.51 -30.60 17.73
N SER A 431 -17.45 -31.48 18.10
CA SER A 431 -17.27 -32.53 19.10
C SER A 431 -17.86 -33.83 18.57
N HIS A 432 -17.00 -34.85 18.40
CA HIS A 432 -17.24 -36.06 17.64
C HIS A 432 -17.34 -37.28 18.56
N MET A 433 -18.38 -38.09 18.37
CA MET A 433 -18.45 -39.45 18.91
C MET A 433 -17.82 -40.39 17.88
N LEU A 434 -16.63 -40.89 18.17
CA LEU A 434 -15.85 -41.76 17.28
C LEU A 434 -16.24 -43.24 17.38
N GLY A 435 -17.23 -43.54 18.23
CA GLY A 435 -17.71 -44.89 18.43
C GLY A 435 -16.60 -45.79 18.97
N GLN A 436 -16.47 -46.96 18.34
CA GLN A 436 -15.36 -47.90 18.54
C GLN A 436 -14.47 -48.00 17.30
N ASN A 437 -14.58 -47.09 16.33
CA ASN A 437 -14.01 -47.26 14.98
C ASN A 437 -12.47 -47.20 15.02
N PHE A 438 -11.94 -46.14 15.64
CA PHE A 438 -10.51 -46.01 15.92
C PHE A 438 -10.00 -47.09 16.90
N GLY A 439 -10.82 -47.50 17.87
CA GLY A 439 -10.47 -48.57 18.81
C GLY A 439 -10.22 -49.90 18.10
N LYS A 440 -11.06 -50.24 17.12
CA LYS A 440 -10.89 -51.40 16.23
C LYS A 440 -9.66 -51.23 15.33
N MET A 441 -9.52 -50.08 14.66
CA MET A 441 -8.44 -49.79 13.70
C MET A 441 -7.03 -49.84 14.34
N PHE A 442 -6.84 -49.14 15.46
CA PHE A 442 -5.55 -49.11 16.17
C PHE A 442 -5.36 -50.33 17.09
N GLY A 443 -6.45 -51.05 17.41
CA GLY A 443 -6.46 -52.20 18.31
C GLY A 443 -6.29 -51.79 19.77
N ILE A 444 -6.97 -50.73 20.20
CA ILE A 444 -7.08 -50.29 21.59
C ILE A 444 -8.11 -51.19 22.28
N SER A 445 -7.78 -51.70 23.47
CA SER A 445 -8.68 -52.59 24.21
C SER A 445 -8.38 -52.65 25.70
N ALA A 446 -9.42 -52.80 26.51
CA ALA A 446 -9.35 -52.95 27.95
C ALA A 446 -9.87 -54.33 28.41
N GLU A 447 -9.32 -54.87 29.48
CA GLU A 447 -9.84 -56.03 30.20
C GLU A 447 -10.92 -55.60 31.20
N TYR A 448 -12.13 -56.18 31.07
CA TYR A 448 -13.27 -55.94 31.95
C TYR A 448 -13.27 -56.88 33.17
N GLU A 449 -14.17 -56.66 34.14
CA GLU A 449 -14.19 -57.38 35.43
C GLU A 449 -14.34 -58.91 35.34
N ASP A 450 -14.83 -59.43 34.21
CA ASP A 450 -15.03 -60.85 33.92
C ASP A 450 -13.99 -61.42 32.91
N GLY A 451 -12.89 -60.69 32.67
CA GLY A 451 -11.85 -61.06 31.71
C GLY A 451 -12.25 -60.85 30.24
N LYS A 452 -13.44 -60.31 29.93
CA LYS A 452 -13.80 -59.97 28.55
C LYS A 452 -13.01 -58.77 28.04
N LYS A 453 -12.75 -58.79 26.73
CA LYS A 453 -12.05 -57.72 26.01
C LYS A 453 -13.03 -56.64 25.55
N LEU A 454 -13.02 -55.49 26.23
CA LEU A 454 -13.73 -54.27 25.84
C LEU A 454 -12.93 -53.51 24.78
N ILE A 455 -13.63 -52.91 23.81
CA ILE A 455 -13.08 -51.84 22.96
C ILE A 455 -13.65 -50.51 23.48
N PRO A 456 -12.82 -49.56 23.95
CA PRO A 456 -13.30 -48.31 24.50
C PRO A 456 -14.11 -47.49 23.50
N TRP A 457 -15.08 -46.72 24.02
CA TRP A 457 -15.80 -45.71 23.26
C TRP A 457 -14.99 -44.42 23.23
N GLN A 458 -14.73 -43.86 22.06
CA GLN A 458 -13.80 -42.74 21.90
C GLN A 458 -14.49 -41.45 21.43
N ASN A 459 -13.97 -40.31 21.88
CA ASN A 459 -14.33 -39.00 21.35
C ASN A 459 -13.09 -38.28 20.79
N SER A 460 -13.31 -37.34 19.87
CA SER A 460 -12.39 -36.22 19.65
C SER A 460 -13.15 -34.90 19.51
N TRP A 461 -12.52 -33.79 19.87
CA TRP A 461 -13.16 -32.47 19.88
C TRP A 461 -12.12 -31.36 19.69
N GLY A 462 -12.45 -30.36 18.86
CA GLY A 462 -11.51 -29.31 18.44
C GLY A 462 -12.06 -27.89 18.36
N PHE A 463 -11.23 -26.92 18.76
CA PHE A 463 -11.52 -25.48 18.79
C PHE A 463 -10.30 -24.67 18.31
N THR A 464 -10.50 -23.69 17.42
CA THR A 464 -9.40 -23.00 16.71
C THR A 464 -9.43 -21.48 16.85
N THR A 465 -8.36 -20.81 16.42
CA THR A 465 -8.27 -19.35 16.27
C THR A 465 -9.30 -18.73 15.32
N ARG A 466 -10.08 -19.53 14.55
CA ARG A 466 -11.28 -19.09 13.81
C ARG A 466 -12.22 -18.26 14.68
N SER A 467 -12.30 -18.62 15.96
CA SER A 467 -13.07 -17.92 16.99
C SER A 467 -12.84 -16.40 17.04
N LEU A 468 -11.59 -15.97 16.90
CA LEU A 468 -11.22 -14.54 16.86
C LEU A 468 -11.76 -13.89 15.59
N GLY A 469 -11.62 -14.54 14.43
CA GLY A 469 -12.14 -14.03 13.16
C GLY A 469 -13.65 -13.85 13.18
N VAL A 470 -14.40 -14.85 13.69
CA VAL A 470 -15.86 -14.80 13.83
C VAL A 470 -16.28 -13.66 14.76
N MET A 471 -15.63 -13.51 15.93
CA MET A 471 -15.89 -12.41 16.85
C MET A 471 -15.70 -11.03 16.19
N ILE A 472 -14.61 -10.84 15.43
CA ILE A 472 -14.33 -9.58 14.71
C ILE A 472 -15.41 -9.31 13.66
N MET A 473 -15.75 -10.30 12.84
CA MET A 473 -16.77 -10.17 11.79
C MET A 473 -18.18 -9.88 12.34
N VAL A 474 -18.55 -10.47 13.47
CA VAL A 474 -19.84 -10.22 14.12
C VAL A 474 -19.89 -8.81 14.71
N HIS A 475 -18.90 -8.42 15.55
CA HIS A 475 -19.01 -7.22 16.37
C HIS A 475 -18.43 -5.93 15.77
N GLY A 476 -17.41 -6.02 14.91
CA GLY A 476 -16.72 -4.83 14.37
C GLY A 476 -17.60 -3.90 13.55
N ASP A 477 -17.20 -2.64 13.40
CA ASP A 477 -17.93 -1.59 12.67
C ASP A 477 -16.97 -0.71 11.83
N ASP A 478 -17.50 0.35 11.19
CA ASP A 478 -16.72 1.28 10.33
C ASP A 478 -15.70 2.15 11.10
N LYS A 479 -15.53 1.94 12.40
CA LYS A 479 -14.41 2.52 13.18
C LYS A 479 -13.30 1.50 13.46
N GLY A 480 -13.54 0.21 13.22
CA GLY A 480 -12.60 -0.88 13.47
C GLY A 480 -13.17 -1.96 14.40
N LEU A 481 -12.33 -2.49 15.29
CA LEU A 481 -12.73 -3.55 16.21
C LEU A 481 -13.77 -3.07 17.23
N VAL A 482 -14.63 -3.98 17.68
CA VAL A 482 -15.46 -3.84 18.89
C VAL A 482 -15.25 -5.12 19.69
N LEU A 483 -14.47 -5.06 20.77
CA LEU A 483 -14.09 -6.25 21.52
C LEU A 483 -15.05 -6.52 22.69
N PRO A 484 -15.51 -7.77 22.90
CA PRO A 484 -16.25 -8.14 24.09
C PRO A 484 -15.39 -7.90 25.35
N PRO A 485 -15.90 -7.20 26.38
CA PRO A 485 -15.16 -6.87 27.60
C PRO A 485 -14.42 -8.03 28.27
N ARG A 486 -14.93 -9.26 28.19
CA ARG A 486 -14.26 -10.42 28.81
C ARG A 486 -12.97 -10.81 28.08
N VAL A 487 -12.83 -10.54 26.78
CA VAL A 487 -11.60 -10.83 26.01
C VAL A 487 -10.73 -9.63 25.67
N ALA A 488 -11.27 -8.40 25.59
CA ALA A 488 -10.51 -7.21 25.23
C ALA A 488 -9.21 -7.08 26.08
N PRO A 489 -7.99 -7.00 25.48
CA PRO A 489 -6.74 -6.93 26.24
C PRO A 489 -6.78 -5.78 27.25
N THR A 490 -6.88 -4.55 26.75
CA THR A 490 -7.31 -3.36 27.49
C THR A 490 -8.85 -3.31 27.54
N GLN A 491 -9.44 -3.25 28.74
CA GLN A 491 -10.89 -3.04 28.91
C GLN A 491 -11.25 -1.56 28.99
N VAL A 492 -10.39 -0.77 29.66
CA VAL A 492 -10.58 0.66 29.90
C VAL A 492 -9.33 1.43 29.50
N ILE A 493 -9.46 2.51 28.74
CA ILE A 493 -8.36 3.44 28.47
C ILE A 493 -8.65 4.84 29.05
N VAL A 494 -7.77 5.33 29.92
CA VAL A 494 -7.81 6.69 30.44
C VAL A 494 -7.10 7.63 29.48
N VAL A 495 -7.84 8.59 28.94
CA VAL A 495 -7.29 9.65 28.07
C VAL A 495 -7.36 10.98 28.83
N PRO A 496 -6.27 11.39 29.51
CA PRO A 496 -6.17 12.69 30.13
C PRO A 496 -6.16 13.83 29.09
N ILE A 497 -6.82 14.94 29.40
CA ILE A 497 -7.06 16.10 28.52
C ILE A 497 -6.36 17.33 29.13
N PRO A 498 -5.06 17.58 28.82
CA PRO A 498 -4.27 18.61 29.50
C PRO A 498 -4.66 20.03 29.10
N TYR A 499 -4.46 20.97 30.03
CA TYR A 499 -4.38 22.40 29.74
C TYR A 499 -3.05 22.77 29.06
N GLN A 500 -2.92 24.04 28.67
CA GLN A 500 -1.72 24.60 28.04
C GLN A 500 -0.52 24.74 29.01
N ASN A 501 -0.74 24.57 30.32
CA ASN A 501 0.28 24.69 31.36
C ASN A 501 0.83 23.31 31.78
N GLN A 502 2.14 23.21 32.01
CA GLN A 502 2.82 21.95 32.28
C GLN A 502 2.47 21.34 33.66
N HIS A 503 2.36 22.17 34.71
CA HIS A 503 2.10 21.72 36.09
C HIS A 503 0.76 20.98 36.21
N GLU A 504 -0.30 21.58 35.67
CA GLU A 504 -1.67 21.01 35.66
C GLU A 504 -1.74 19.70 34.85
N ALA A 505 -0.88 19.54 33.83
CA ALA A 505 -0.78 18.30 33.08
C ALA A 505 -0.09 17.18 33.87
N GLU A 506 0.75 17.49 34.85
CA GLU A 506 1.42 16.52 35.74
C GLU A 506 0.50 16.07 36.88
N GLU A 507 -0.25 16.99 37.51
CA GLU A 507 -1.31 16.65 38.49
C GLU A 507 -2.37 15.72 37.89
N MET A 508 -2.86 16.03 36.69
CA MET A 508 -3.84 15.20 35.98
C MET A 508 -3.26 13.84 35.55
N PHE A 509 -1.97 13.75 35.24
CA PHE A 509 -1.31 12.47 34.96
C PHE A 509 -1.22 11.60 36.22
N ALA A 510 -0.85 12.18 37.36
CA ALA A 510 -0.90 11.48 38.65
C ALA A 510 -2.32 10.99 38.97
N ARG A 511 -3.34 11.83 38.77
CA ARG A 511 -4.74 11.44 38.99
C ARG A 511 -5.23 10.34 38.03
N ALA A 512 -4.74 10.32 36.79
CA ALA A 512 -5.00 9.21 35.86
C ALA A 512 -4.37 7.90 36.37
N ASP A 513 -3.15 7.96 36.91
CA ASP A 513 -2.46 6.80 37.46
C ASP A 513 -3.11 6.26 38.74
N GLU A 514 -3.65 7.14 39.60
CA GLU A 514 -4.49 6.75 40.75
C GLU A 514 -5.77 6.01 40.33
N ILE A 515 -6.42 6.45 39.23
CA ILE A 515 -7.61 5.79 38.69
C ILE A 515 -7.26 4.42 38.07
N VAL A 516 -6.12 4.33 37.37
CA VAL A 516 -5.55 3.07 36.85
C VAL A 516 -5.28 2.09 37.98
N ALA A 517 -4.60 2.50 39.05
CA ALA A 517 -4.33 1.65 40.21
C ALA A 517 -5.64 1.15 40.85
N LYS A 518 -6.55 2.07 41.23
CA LYS A 518 -7.81 1.75 41.92
C LYS A 518 -8.70 0.77 41.14
N LEU A 519 -8.71 0.85 39.81
CA LEU A 519 -9.49 -0.08 38.97
C LEU A 519 -8.73 -1.37 38.62
N SER A 520 -7.40 -1.36 38.60
CA SER A 520 -6.60 -2.58 38.49
C SER A 520 -6.77 -3.48 39.72
N GLU A 521 -6.82 -2.89 40.92
CA GLU A 521 -7.16 -3.58 42.17
C GLU A 521 -8.58 -4.19 42.15
N ALA A 522 -9.52 -3.57 41.42
CA ALA A 522 -10.85 -4.11 41.17
C ALA A 522 -10.91 -5.13 40.01
N GLY A 523 -9.77 -5.61 39.51
CA GLY A 523 -9.67 -6.63 38.47
C GLY A 523 -9.97 -6.13 37.04
N VAL A 524 -10.07 -4.83 36.83
CA VAL A 524 -10.30 -4.23 35.50
C VAL A 524 -8.96 -4.00 34.80
N ARG A 525 -8.85 -4.41 33.54
CA ARG A 525 -7.65 -4.19 32.72
C ARG A 525 -7.66 -2.77 32.18
N ILE A 526 -6.92 -1.88 32.84
CA ILE A 526 -6.96 -0.44 32.61
C ILE A 526 -5.57 0.15 32.36
N GLU A 527 -5.49 1.07 31.39
CA GLU A 527 -4.27 1.78 31.00
C GLU A 527 -4.51 3.30 30.94
N ALA A 528 -3.45 4.11 30.88
CA ALA A 528 -3.53 5.56 30.68
C ALA A 528 -2.68 6.06 29.51
N ASP A 529 -3.30 6.65 28.50
CA ASP A 529 -2.62 7.21 27.33
C ASP A 529 -2.07 8.62 27.62
N LYS A 530 -0.93 8.66 28.33
CA LYS A 530 -0.23 9.89 28.71
C LYS A 530 0.63 10.49 27.58
N ARG A 531 0.60 9.95 26.36
CA ARG A 531 1.44 10.40 25.22
C ARG A 531 1.15 11.86 24.87
N ARG A 532 2.08 12.79 25.11
CA ARG A 532 1.86 14.25 24.89
C ARG A 532 1.84 14.66 23.40
N VAL A 533 2.45 13.89 22.50
CA VAL A 533 2.55 14.20 21.05
C VAL A 533 1.24 14.03 20.27
N TYR A 534 0.24 13.35 20.85
CA TYR A 534 -1.03 13.05 20.16
C TYR A 534 -2.21 13.81 20.79
N THR A 535 -3.02 14.46 19.96
CA THR A 535 -4.25 15.12 20.41
C THR A 535 -5.23 14.10 21.03
N PRO A 536 -6.06 14.50 22.02
CA PRO A 536 -7.08 13.59 22.57
C PRO A 536 -7.97 12.99 21.48
N GLY A 537 -8.35 13.77 20.48
CA GLY A 537 -9.15 13.30 19.34
C GLY A 537 -8.43 12.39 18.35
N TRP A 538 -7.10 12.26 18.41
CA TRP A 538 -6.34 11.19 17.74
C TRP A 538 -6.39 9.91 18.59
N LYS A 539 -6.13 10.03 19.90
CA LYS A 539 -6.18 8.90 20.86
C LYS A 539 -7.55 8.23 20.86
N TYR A 540 -8.62 9.01 20.79
CA TYR A 540 -9.99 8.49 20.72
C TYR A 540 -10.16 7.56 19.50
N ASN A 541 -9.62 7.92 18.33
CA ASN A 541 -9.68 7.08 17.14
C ASN A 541 -8.78 5.84 17.31
N TYR A 542 -7.51 6.02 17.69
CA TYR A 542 -6.55 4.92 17.90
C TYR A 542 -7.07 3.80 18.83
N TRP A 543 -7.78 4.16 19.91
CA TRP A 543 -8.37 3.17 20.83
C TRP A 543 -9.79 2.72 20.46
N GLU A 544 -10.56 3.50 19.68
CA GLU A 544 -11.80 3.01 19.06
C GLU A 544 -11.49 1.97 17.97
N LEU A 545 -10.45 2.17 17.17
CA LEU A 545 -9.91 1.25 16.15
C LEU A 545 -9.44 -0.08 16.74
N LYS A 546 -8.77 -0.03 17.89
CA LYS A 546 -8.43 -1.22 18.70
C LYS A 546 -9.62 -1.84 19.42
N GLY A 547 -10.77 -1.18 19.47
CA GLY A 547 -11.99 -1.74 20.06
C GLY A 547 -12.00 -1.84 21.58
N VAL A 548 -11.24 -0.98 22.27
CA VAL A 548 -11.25 -0.92 23.75
C VAL A 548 -12.67 -0.59 24.24
N PRO A 549 -13.31 -1.46 25.05
CA PRO A 549 -14.74 -1.34 25.40
C PRO A 549 -15.15 0.00 26.00
N LEU A 550 -14.31 0.57 26.88
CA LEU A 550 -14.57 1.82 27.56
C LEU A 550 -13.40 2.80 27.40
N ARG A 551 -13.71 4.05 27.03
CA ARG A 551 -12.79 5.18 27.17
C ARG A 551 -13.22 6.06 28.33
N PHE A 552 -12.26 6.45 29.16
CA PHE A 552 -12.41 7.51 30.15
C PHE A 552 -11.82 8.81 29.58
N GLU A 553 -12.62 9.87 29.56
CA GLU A 553 -12.22 11.22 29.18
C GLU A 553 -11.99 12.01 30.49
N LEU A 554 -10.74 12.15 30.94
CA LEU A 554 -10.39 12.80 32.20
C LEU A 554 -9.96 14.26 31.94
N GLY A 555 -10.86 15.21 32.21
CA GLY A 555 -10.58 16.64 32.10
C GLY A 555 -10.48 17.37 33.45
N PRO A 556 -9.99 18.61 33.47
CA PRO A 556 -9.89 19.42 34.69
C PRO A 556 -11.24 19.65 35.41
N LYS A 557 -12.34 19.68 34.66
CA LYS A 557 -13.71 19.79 35.21
C LYS A 557 -14.17 18.52 35.92
N ASP A 558 -13.61 17.38 35.56
CA ASP A 558 -13.98 16.07 36.07
C ASP A 558 -13.22 15.80 37.37
N ILE A 559 -11.93 16.14 37.40
CA ILE A 559 -11.10 16.22 38.62
C ILE A 559 -11.73 17.17 39.65
N ALA A 560 -12.09 18.39 39.24
CA ALA A 560 -12.71 19.39 40.13
C ALA A 560 -14.06 18.94 40.74
N LYS A 561 -14.73 17.96 40.11
CA LYS A 561 -15.98 17.35 40.58
C LYS A 561 -15.79 15.99 41.25
N LYS A 562 -14.59 15.39 41.18
CA LYS A 562 -14.33 13.98 41.53
C LYS A 562 -15.23 13.01 40.78
N GLN A 563 -15.29 13.17 39.46
CA GLN A 563 -15.99 12.29 38.51
C GLN A 563 -15.07 11.87 37.35
N VAL A 564 -15.53 10.93 36.53
CA VAL A 564 -14.93 10.62 35.21
C VAL A 564 -16.03 10.50 34.16
N ARG A 565 -15.84 11.13 32.99
CA ARG A 565 -16.68 10.90 31.80
C ARG A 565 -16.31 9.56 31.19
N VAL A 566 -17.23 8.62 31.15
CA VAL A 566 -17.07 7.31 30.52
C VAL A 566 -17.79 7.27 29.18
N VAL A 567 -17.19 6.62 28.19
CA VAL A 567 -17.71 6.47 26.82
C VAL A 567 -17.65 5.00 26.40
N ARG A 568 -18.78 4.44 25.97
CA ARG A 568 -18.90 3.07 25.46
C ARG A 568 -18.49 2.96 23.99
N ARG A 569 -17.71 1.94 23.64
CA ARG A 569 -17.24 1.67 22.28
C ARG A 569 -18.32 1.11 21.36
N ASP A 570 -19.21 0.28 21.90
CA ASP A 570 -20.16 -0.55 21.16
C ASP A 570 -21.42 0.20 20.71
N ASN A 571 -21.68 1.39 21.27
CA ASN A 571 -22.84 2.23 20.94
C ASN A 571 -22.56 3.75 21.03
N GLY A 572 -21.38 4.17 21.50
CA GLY A 572 -21.01 5.58 21.64
C GLY A 572 -21.65 6.32 22.83
N SER A 573 -22.41 5.63 23.69
CA SER A 573 -23.11 6.28 24.82
C SER A 573 -22.14 6.80 25.88
N LYS A 574 -22.60 7.76 26.70
CA LYS A 574 -21.76 8.47 27.67
C LYS A 574 -22.44 8.63 29.02
N GLU A 575 -21.72 8.35 30.10
CA GLU A 575 -22.12 8.61 31.49
C GLU A 575 -21.02 9.38 32.26
N ASP A 576 -21.39 10.04 33.35
CA ASP A 576 -20.48 10.72 34.27
C ASP A 576 -20.54 9.94 35.59
N ILE A 577 -19.44 9.31 35.99
CA ILE A 577 -19.42 8.42 37.16
C ILE A 577 -18.58 9.07 38.27
N PRO A 578 -19.09 9.22 39.50
CA PRO A 578 -18.29 9.67 40.65
C PRO A 578 -17.10 8.74 40.92
N GLU A 579 -15.92 9.29 41.26
CA GLU A 579 -14.71 8.48 41.49
C GLU A 579 -14.81 7.57 42.73
N ALA A 580 -15.82 7.80 43.58
CA ALA A 580 -16.24 6.89 44.64
C ALA A 580 -16.82 5.57 44.09
N GLU A 581 -17.61 5.64 43.01
CA GLU A 581 -18.43 4.55 42.47
C GLU A 581 -17.73 3.73 41.37
N LEU A 582 -16.62 4.22 40.81
CA LEU A 582 -15.92 3.56 39.69
C LEU A 582 -15.67 2.06 39.92
N THR A 583 -15.23 1.66 41.12
CA THR A 583 -14.90 0.26 41.45
C THR A 583 -16.11 -0.66 41.54
N THR A 584 -17.35 -0.15 41.54
CA THR A 584 -18.58 -0.96 41.46
C THR A 584 -19.28 -0.79 40.12
N ARG A 585 -19.40 0.44 39.60
CA ARG A 585 -20.08 0.71 38.31
C ARG A 585 -19.30 0.18 37.11
N ILE A 586 -17.96 0.27 37.09
CA ILE A 586 -17.18 -0.12 35.90
C ILE A 586 -17.21 -1.63 35.64
N PRO A 587 -17.00 -2.53 36.64
CA PRO A 587 -17.22 -3.97 36.44
C PRO A 587 -18.65 -4.29 35.99
N ALA A 588 -19.66 -3.62 36.58
CA ALA A 588 -21.05 -3.81 36.19
C ALA A 588 -21.34 -3.37 34.73
N LEU A 589 -20.74 -2.26 34.29
CA LEU A 589 -20.85 -1.73 32.93
C LEU A 589 -20.16 -2.62 31.89
N LEU A 590 -19.01 -3.22 32.24
CA LEU A 590 -18.33 -4.20 31.37
C LEU A 590 -19.17 -5.47 31.21
N GLU A 591 -19.88 -5.91 32.25
CA GLU A 591 -20.81 -7.04 32.21
C GLU A 591 -22.14 -6.71 31.49
N GLU A 592 -22.60 -5.46 31.58
CA GLU A 592 -23.73 -4.90 30.81
C GLU A 592 -23.44 -4.93 29.31
N ILE A 593 -22.29 -4.38 28.88
CA ILE A 593 -21.82 -4.40 27.48
C ILE A 593 -21.76 -5.83 26.94
N GLN A 594 -21.15 -6.78 27.67
CA GLN A 594 -21.02 -8.18 27.24
C GLN A 594 -22.39 -8.80 26.94
N LYS A 595 -23.39 -8.57 27.80
CA LYS A 595 -24.77 -9.06 27.62
C LYS A 595 -25.50 -8.39 26.46
N GLU A 596 -25.33 -7.09 26.29
CA GLU A 596 -25.97 -6.33 25.22
C GLU A 596 -25.36 -6.64 23.84
N MET A 597 -24.06 -6.89 23.75
CA MET A 597 -23.41 -7.38 22.52
C MET A 597 -23.99 -8.74 22.11
N LEU A 598 -24.06 -9.71 23.03
CA LEU A 598 -24.63 -11.04 22.75
C LEU A 598 -26.10 -10.94 22.33
N LYS A 599 -26.92 -10.17 23.06
CA LYS A 599 -28.35 -9.98 22.76
C LYS A 599 -28.57 -9.34 21.38
N ARG A 600 -27.76 -8.35 21.01
CA ARG A 600 -27.81 -7.65 19.72
C ARG A 600 -27.41 -8.58 18.57
N ALA A 601 -26.30 -9.30 18.73
CA ALA A 601 -25.85 -10.28 17.75
C ALA A 601 -26.87 -11.41 17.58
N ALA A 602 -27.50 -11.88 18.67
CA ALA A 602 -28.54 -12.91 18.63
C ALA A 602 -29.76 -12.44 17.83
N ALA A 603 -30.29 -11.25 18.13
CA ALA A 603 -31.41 -10.67 17.40
C ALA A 603 -31.09 -10.47 15.90
N LEU A 604 -29.86 -10.04 15.58
CA LEU A 604 -29.42 -9.87 14.20
C LEU A 604 -29.29 -11.22 13.45
N ARG A 605 -28.72 -12.26 14.07
CA ARG A 605 -28.72 -13.62 13.53
C ARG A 605 -30.15 -14.12 13.30
N ASP A 606 -31.01 -13.99 14.30
CA ASP A 606 -32.35 -14.58 14.28
C ASP A 606 -33.27 -13.87 13.27
N SER A 607 -33.05 -12.58 12.99
CA SER A 607 -33.74 -11.85 11.90
C SER A 607 -33.39 -12.37 10.49
N HIS A 608 -32.25 -13.04 10.34
CA HIS A 608 -31.80 -13.71 9.12
C HIS A 608 -32.20 -15.20 9.06
N ILE A 609 -33.03 -15.70 9.98
CA ILE A 609 -33.60 -17.05 9.88
C ILE A 609 -34.92 -16.96 9.09
N ARG A 610 -35.13 -17.92 8.18
CA ARG A 610 -36.40 -18.16 7.47
C ARG A 610 -36.74 -19.63 7.51
N GLU A 611 -38.01 -19.95 7.70
CA GLU A 611 -38.52 -21.32 7.61
C GLU A 611 -39.00 -21.54 6.16
N VAL A 612 -38.46 -22.57 5.50
CA VAL A 612 -38.64 -22.81 4.05
C VAL A 612 -39.09 -24.25 3.84
N THR A 613 -40.31 -24.43 3.34
CA THR A 613 -40.97 -25.74 3.18
C THR A 613 -40.98 -26.26 1.74
N GLU A 614 -40.72 -25.40 0.74
CA GLU A 614 -40.70 -25.73 -0.68
C GLU A 614 -39.41 -25.23 -1.34
N TRP A 615 -38.88 -25.97 -2.32
CA TRP A 615 -37.66 -25.60 -3.03
C TRP A 615 -37.71 -24.20 -3.69
N LYS A 616 -38.87 -23.77 -4.21
CA LYS A 616 -39.02 -22.51 -4.95
C LYS A 616 -38.59 -21.28 -4.14
N ASP A 617 -38.74 -21.33 -2.82
CA ASP A 617 -38.43 -20.23 -1.89
C ASP A 617 -37.00 -20.36 -1.30
N PHE A 618 -36.34 -21.51 -1.54
CA PHE A 618 -35.03 -21.84 -0.97
C PHE A 618 -33.91 -20.98 -1.53
N VAL A 619 -33.71 -20.95 -2.85
CA VAL A 619 -32.64 -20.16 -3.48
C VAL A 619 -32.88 -18.65 -3.30
N PRO A 620 -34.11 -18.10 -3.41
CA PRO A 620 -34.40 -16.72 -3.01
C PRO A 620 -33.98 -16.40 -1.57
N CYS A 621 -34.37 -17.24 -0.59
CA CYS A 621 -33.94 -17.10 0.81
C CYS A 621 -32.39 -17.09 0.94
N LEU A 622 -31.68 -17.86 0.11
CA LEU A 622 -30.22 -17.85 0.13
C LEU A 622 -29.63 -16.54 -0.40
N GLN A 623 -30.20 -15.96 -1.45
CA GLN A 623 -29.76 -14.68 -2.03
C GLN A 623 -30.13 -13.48 -1.15
N GLU A 624 -31.22 -13.54 -0.37
CA GLU A 624 -31.56 -12.59 0.70
C GLU A 624 -30.63 -12.68 1.93
N GLY A 625 -29.47 -13.34 1.84
CA GLY A 625 -28.53 -13.52 2.95
C GLY A 625 -29.02 -14.45 4.07
N CYS A 626 -30.29 -14.89 4.06
CA CYS A 626 -30.93 -15.62 5.16
C CYS A 626 -30.57 -17.12 5.23
N MET A 627 -30.54 -17.68 6.44
CA MET A 627 -30.42 -19.13 6.71
C MET A 627 -31.79 -19.79 6.58
N ALA A 628 -31.88 -20.77 5.69
CA ALA A 628 -33.09 -21.57 5.48
C ALA A 628 -33.14 -22.71 6.51
N LEU A 629 -34.18 -22.72 7.35
CA LEU A 629 -34.57 -23.85 8.18
C LEU A 629 -35.58 -24.69 7.39
N THR A 630 -35.19 -25.90 7.02
CA THR A 630 -35.91 -26.76 6.05
C THR A 630 -36.34 -28.09 6.66
N PRO A 631 -37.54 -28.61 6.36
CA PRO A 631 -37.90 -29.99 6.64
C PRO A 631 -37.17 -30.91 5.66
N PHE A 632 -36.35 -31.83 6.15
CA PHE A 632 -35.45 -32.64 5.34
C PHE A 632 -35.56 -34.14 5.65
N CYS A 633 -35.35 -35.00 4.64
CA CYS A 633 -35.43 -36.45 4.77
C CYS A 633 -34.13 -37.11 5.30
N ASN A 634 -33.05 -36.34 5.52
CA ASN A 634 -31.73 -36.81 6.00
C ASN A 634 -31.18 -37.98 5.16
N GLU A 635 -31.11 -37.79 3.84
CA GLU A 635 -30.62 -38.79 2.88
C GLU A 635 -29.57 -38.15 1.96
N THR A 636 -28.40 -38.78 1.87
CA THR A 636 -27.19 -38.25 1.22
C THR A 636 -27.38 -37.90 -0.27
N GLU A 637 -28.19 -38.69 -0.98
CA GLU A 637 -28.66 -38.44 -2.36
C GLU A 637 -29.25 -37.03 -2.50
N TRP A 638 -30.14 -36.68 -1.56
CA TRP A 638 -30.89 -35.42 -1.60
C TRP A 638 -30.08 -34.25 -1.08
N GLU A 639 -29.08 -34.48 -0.23
CA GLU A 639 -28.14 -33.46 0.22
C GLU A 639 -27.17 -33.04 -0.91
N GLU A 640 -26.67 -33.99 -1.69
CA GLU A 640 -25.88 -33.71 -2.90
C GLU A 640 -26.73 -33.05 -4.00
N THR A 641 -28.01 -33.44 -4.11
CA THR A 641 -28.99 -32.81 -5.02
C THR A 641 -29.22 -31.34 -4.65
N VAL A 642 -29.46 -31.04 -3.36
CA VAL A 642 -29.60 -29.66 -2.86
C VAL A 642 -28.36 -28.82 -3.18
N LYS A 643 -27.17 -29.35 -2.88
CA LYS A 643 -25.89 -28.68 -3.14
C LYS A 643 -25.67 -28.38 -4.63
N THR A 644 -26.01 -29.32 -5.51
CA THR A 644 -25.85 -29.19 -6.97
C THR A 644 -26.85 -28.18 -7.54
N LYS A 645 -28.14 -28.37 -7.26
CA LYS A 645 -29.24 -27.56 -7.81
C LYS A 645 -29.24 -26.11 -7.29
N SER A 646 -28.85 -25.89 -6.02
CA SER A 646 -28.72 -24.53 -5.47
C SER A 646 -27.54 -23.76 -6.06
N ARG A 647 -26.45 -24.45 -6.45
CA ARG A 647 -25.32 -23.84 -7.16
C ARG A 647 -25.76 -23.38 -8.55
N GLU A 648 -26.43 -24.26 -9.29
CA GLU A 648 -26.91 -23.99 -10.65
C GLU A 648 -27.90 -22.81 -10.67
N GLU A 649 -28.97 -22.87 -9.88
CA GLU A 649 -29.94 -21.77 -9.79
C GLU A 649 -29.33 -20.47 -9.24
N SER A 650 -28.29 -20.53 -8.41
CA SER A 650 -27.58 -19.32 -7.95
C SER A 650 -26.68 -18.71 -9.02
N LEU A 651 -26.03 -19.53 -9.84
CA LEU A 651 -25.21 -19.09 -10.98
C LEU A 651 -26.09 -18.47 -12.08
N ASP A 652 -27.22 -19.10 -12.40
CA ASP A 652 -28.24 -18.57 -13.32
C ASP A 652 -28.74 -17.19 -12.86
N LEU A 653 -29.09 -17.03 -11.58
CA LEU A 653 -29.53 -15.75 -11.00
C LEU A 653 -28.44 -14.67 -11.00
N MET A 654 -27.17 -15.05 -10.99
CA MET A 654 -26.02 -14.14 -11.11
C MET A 654 -25.63 -13.85 -12.57
N GLY A 655 -26.17 -14.59 -13.54
CA GLY A 655 -25.81 -14.49 -14.96
C GLY A 655 -24.41 -15.04 -15.26
N LEU A 656 -24.01 -16.11 -14.59
CA LEU A 656 -22.69 -16.76 -14.70
C LEU A 656 -22.86 -18.22 -15.11
N GLU A 657 -21.99 -18.73 -16.00
CA GLU A 657 -22.04 -20.14 -16.43
C GLU A 657 -21.29 -21.07 -15.45
N GLU A 658 -20.24 -20.59 -14.77
CA GLU A 658 -19.45 -21.35 -13.80
C GLU A 658 -18.97 -20.47 -12.62
N GLU A 659 -18.59 -21.10 -11.49
CA GLU A 659 -17.83 -20.43 -10.42
C GLU A 659 -16.40 -20.14 -10.92
N ALA A 660 -15.95 -18.88 -10.87
CA ALA A 660 -14.62 -18.51 -11.37
C ALA A 660 -13.49 -19.17 -10.54
N GLU A 661 -12.44 -19.68 -11.20
CA GLU A 661 -11.41 -20.56 -10.59
C GLU A 661 -10.77 -20.05 -9.28
N ASN A 662 -10.74 -18.73 -9.06
CA ASN A 662 -10.17 -18.09 -7.88
C ASN A 662 -11.17 -17.78 -6.75
N THR A 663 -12.44 -18.20 -6.82
CA THR A 663 -13.43 -17.90 -5.76
C THR A 663 -13.26 -18.79 -4.52
N ALA A 664 -13.00 -18.16 -3.37
CA ALA A 664 -12.82 -18.86 -2.11
C ALA A 664 -14.15 -19.19 -1.38
N THR A 665 -15.25 -18.58 -1.83
CA THR A 665 -16.64 -19.01 -1.58
C THR A 665 -17.15 -19.90 -2.72
N SER A 666 -18.17 -20.70 -2.42
CA SER A 666 -19.03 -21.33 -3.43
C SER A 666 -20.45 -20.74 -3.37
N ALA A 667 -21.18 -20.86 -4.48
CA ALA A 667 -22.61 -20.59 -4.62
C ALA A 667 -23.47 -21.84 -4.30
N ALA A 668 -22.85 -22.99 -4.03
CA ALA A 668 -23.54 -24.19 -3.56
C ALA A 668 -23.97 -24.07 -2.09
N ALA A 669 -25.23 -24.41 -1.80
CA ALA A 669 -25.70 -24.56 -0.43
C ALA A 669 -25.21 -25.88 0.21
N LYS A 670 -25.08 -25.88 1.53
CA LYS A 670 -24.86 -27.08 2.35
C LYS A 670 -25.77 -27.07 3.57
N THR A 671 -26.00 -28.24 4.15
CA THR A 671 -26.50 -28.35 5.52
C THR A 671 -25.43 -27.90 6.50
N LEU A 672 -25.76 -26.91 7.33
CA LEU A 672 -24.92 -26.47 8.44
C LEU A 672 -25.01 -27.47 9.58
N CYS A 673 -26.22 -27.66 10.13
CA CYS A 673 -26.50 -28.65 11.16
C CYS A 673 -28.00 -29.00 11.24
N ILE A 674 -28.28 -30.07 11.99
CA ILE A 674 -29.58 -30.45 12.53
C ILE A 674 -29.70 -29.80 13.92
N PRO A 675 -30.37 -28.63 14.07
CA PRO A 675 -30.41 -27.89 15.34
C PRO A 675 -31.23 -28.62 16.41
N PHE A 676 -30.68 -28.80 17.62
CA PHE A 676 -31.40 -29.52 18.70
C PHE A 676 -32.67 -28.79 19.10
N LYS A 677 -32.52 -27.54 19.57
CA LYS A 677 -33.61 -26.69 20.07
C LYS A 677 -34.81 -26.62 19.12
N LYS A 678 -34.57 -26.45 17.80
CA LYS A 678 -35.67 -26.34 16.81
C LYS A 678 -36.38 -27.68 16.54
N ASN A 679 -35.68 -28.82 16.63
CA ASN A 679 -36.31 -30.14 16.53
C ASN A 679 -37.00 -30.56 17.84
N GLU A 680 -36.56 -30.02 18.99
CA GLU A 680 -37.20 -30.18 20.30
C GLU A 680 -38.48 -29.33 20.42
N GLU A 681 -38.44 -28.08 19.95
CA GLU A 681 -39.58 -27.15 19.96
C GLU A 681 -40.64 -27.52 18.89
N ASN A 682 -40.21 -27.77 17.64
CA ASN A 682 -41.07 -28.01 16.48
C ASN A 682 -40.64 -29.31 15.75
N PRO A 683 -40.91 -30.51 16.31
CA PRO A 683 -40.63 -31.77 15.63
C PRO A 683 -41.48 -31.91 14.34
N VAL A 684 -40.90 -32.49 13.29
CA VAL A 684 -41.62 -32.73 12.03
C VAL A 684 -42.74 -33.76 12.21
N THR A 685 -43.88 -33.53 11.56
CA THR A 685 -45.04 -34.44 11.58
C THR A 685 -44.96 -35.46 10.44
N ALA A 686 -45.72 -36.55 10.52
CA ALA A 686 -45.78 -37.57 9.47
C ALA A 686 -46.20 -37.02 8.09
N ASP A 687 -47.03 -35.97 8.07
CA ASP A 687 -47.47 -35.29 6.85
C ASP A 687 -46.47 -34.22 6.33
N THR A 688 -45.46 -33.88 7.13
CA THR A 688 -44.43 -32.90 6.75
C THR A 688 -43.55 -33.49 5.66
N LYS A 689 -43.56 -32.87 4.48
CA LYS A 689 -42.72 -33.32 3.34
C LYS A 689 -41.34 -32.68 3.36
N CYS A 690 -40.38 -33.41 2.82
CA CYS A 690 -39.03 -32.92 2.54
C CYS A 690 -39.07 -31.87 1.41
N PHE A 691 -38.51 -30.69 1.66
CA PHE A 691 -38.62 -29.51 0.79
C PHE A 691 -38.07 -29.72 -0.65
N ILE A 692 -37.16 -30.68 -0.84
CA ILE A 692 -36.57 -31.06 -2.12
C ILE A 692 -37.12 -32.38 -2.68
N SER A 693 -37.36 -33.40 -1.84
CA SER A 693 -37.62 -34.77 -2.32
C SER A 693 -39.08 -35.21 -2.27
N GLY A 694 -39.96 -34.45 -1.62
CA GLY A 694 -41.38 -34.79 -1.45
C GLY A 694 -41.67 -36.02 -0.57
N LYS A 695 -40.65 -36.84 -0.24
CA LYS A 695 -40.69 -37.90 0.79
C LYS A 695 -41.05 -37.30 2.15
N PRO A 696 -41.58 -38.08 3.13
CA PRO A 696 -41.70 -37.60 4.50
C PRO A 696 -40.38 -37.06 5.06
N ALA A 697 -40.42 -35.91 5.72
CA ALA A 697 -39.29 -35.35 6.43
C ALA A 697 -39.01 -36.15 7.71
N LYS A 698 -37.75 -36.17 8.14
CA LYS A 698 -37.31 -36.84 9.38
C LYS A 698 -36.80 -35.85 10.43
N ILE A 699 -36.44 -34.64 9.99
CA ILE A 699 -35.79 -33.58 10.79
C ILE A 699 -36.11 -32.20 10.21
N LEU A 700 -35.94 -31.16 11.03
CA LEU A 700 -35.60 -29.80 10.56
C LEU A 700 -34.08 -29.65 10.46
N SER A 701 -33.57 -29.02 9.40
CA SER A 701 -32.14 -28.78 9.17
C SER A 701 -31.87 -27.34 8.70
N PHE A 702 -30.80 -26.72 9.20
CA PHE A 702 -30.34 -25.42 8.71
C PHE A 702 -29.45 -25.59 7.50
N GLN A 703 -29.70 -24.82 6.45
CA GLN A 703 -28.92 -24.84 5.21
C GLN A 703 -28.53 -23.43 4.76
N LYS A 704 -27.29 -23.27 4.30
CA LYS A 704 -26.74 -21.99 3.83
C LYS A 704 -25.54 -22.19 2.89
N LEU A 705 -25.15 -21.12 2.20
CA LEU A 705 -23.82 -21.00 1.62
C LEU A 705 -22.75 -20.91 2.73
N LEU A 706 -21.62 -21.61 2.54
CA LEU A 706 -20.44 -21.53 3.41
C LEU A 706 -19.47 -20.43 2.95
N ASP A 707 -18.67 -19.92 3.87
CA ASP A 707 -17.58 -18.96 3.58
C ASP A 707 -16.39 -19.64 2.86
N MET A 708 -15.53 -18.95 2.11
CA MET A 708 -14.66 -17.85 2.56
C MET A 708 -14.54 -16.72 1.54
N MET A 709 -15.21 -15.57 1.75
CA MET A 709 -15.09 -14.28 1.03
C MET A 709 -15.10 -14.24 -0.53
N GLN A 710 -15.74 -13.20 -1.07
CA GLN A 710 -15.61 -12.72 -2.46
C GLN A 710 -15.69 -11.19 -2.46
N ALA A 711 -15.06 -10.54 -3.43
CA ALA A 711 -15.28 -9.13 -3.75
C ALA A 711 -16.30 -9.02 -4.90
N THR A 712 -17.29 -8.12 -4.78
CA THR A 712 -18.46 -8.14 -5.66
C THR A 712 -18.51 -6.93 -6.60
N SER A 713 -18.28 -7.13 -7.91
CA SER A 713 -18.74 -6.21 -8.96
C SER A 713 -18.76 -6.87 -10.36
N LEU A 714 -19.34 -8.06 -10.48
CA LEU A 714 -19.50 -8.73 -11.77
C LEU A 714 -20.68 -8.15 -12.56
N ARG A 715 -20.43 -7.14 -13.41
CA ARG A 715 -21.44 -6.64 -14.37
C ARG A 715 -20.96 -6.08 -15.72
N GLN A 716 -19.66 -6.11 -16.05
CA GLN A 716 -19.14 -5.52 -17.29
C GLN A 716 -18.08 -6.33 -18.08
N ALA A 717 -17.59 -7.47 -17.57
CA ALA A 717 -16.41 -8.15 -18.16
C ALA A 717 -16.70 -9.10 -19.35
N ALA A 718 -17.96 -9.36 -19.69
CA ALA A 718 -18.33 -10.40 -20.65
C ALA A 718 -18.39 -9.89 -22.11
N ARG A 719 -17.26 -9.86 -22.85
CA ARG A 719 -17.32 -9.74 -24.32
C ARG A 719 -16.16 -10.29 -25.18
N LEU A 720 -14.98 -10.59 -24.65
CA LEU A 720 -13.80 -10.92 -25.46
C LEU A 720 -12.99 -12.10 -24.91
N LEU A 721 -13.29 -13.32 -25.37
CA LEU A 721 -12.36 -14.46 -25.35
C LEU A 721 -12.83 -15.59 -26.29
N ARG A 722 -11.97 -16.04 -27.21
CA ARG A 722 -12.09 -17.31 -27.96
C ARG A 722 -10.69 -17.82 -28.35
N LEU A 723 -10.15 -18.75 -27.55
CA LEU A 723 -9.46 -20.03 -27.89
C LEU A 723 -8.35 -20.08 -28.99
N PRO A 724 -7.39 -21.06 -28.96
CA PRO A 724 -6.94 -21.93 -27.86
C PRO A 724 -5.41 -22.23 -27.75
N SER A 725 -5.03 -22.82 -26.60
CA SER A 725 -3.98 -23.85 -26.39
C SER A 725 -2.50 -23.64 -26.80
N THR A 726 -1.63 -23.49 -25.79
CA THR A 726 -0.79 -24.59 -25.24
C THR A 726 -0.60 -24.36 -23.72
N ARG A 727 -0.22 -25.39 -22.93
CA ARG A 727 -0.22 -25.33 -21.44
C ARG A 727 1.16 -25.49 -20.82
N THR A 728 1.55 -24.51 -20.01
CA THR A 728 2.65 -24.59 -19.04
C THR A 728 2.20 -23.89 -17.75
N PHE A 729 2.09 -24.60 -16.63
CA PHE A 729 1.54 -24.02 -15.39
C PHE A 729 2.62 -23.27 -14.58
N ALA A 730 2.88 -22.03 -14.98
CA ALA A 730 3.61 -21.05 -14.17
C ALA A 730 2.61 -20.10 -13.51
N LEU A 731 2.75 -19.85 -12.20
CA LEU A 731 2.08 -18.73 -11.51
C LEU A 731 2.81 -17.40 -11.77
N ALA A 732 3.06 -17.14 -13.05
CA ALA A 732 3.41 -15.85 -13.59
C ALA A 732 2.28 -15.45 -14.53
N GLN A 733 1.22 -14.83 -13.99
CA GLN A 733 0.40 -14.00 -14.85
C GLN A 733 1.33 -12.92 -15.41
N HIS A 734 1.50 -12.89 -16.73
CA HIS A 734 2.09 -11.74 -17.38
C HIS A 734 1.19 -10.54 -17.05
N VAL A 735 1.67 -9.68 -16.15
CA VAL A 735 1.11 -8.35 -15.99
C VAL A 735 1.37 -7.63 -17.30
N ASP A 736 0.30 -7.48 -18.05
CA ASP A 736 0.29 -6.85 -19.35
C ASP A 736 0.15 -5.35 -19.12
N ASP A 737 1.28 -4.71 -18.81
CA ASP A 737 1.33 -3.29 -18.44
C ASP A 737 0.83 -2.35 -19.55
N SER A 738 0.62 -2.85 -20.78
CA SER A 738 -0.08 -2.10 -21.83
C SER A 738 -1.53 -1.72 -21.46
N LYS A 739 -2.10 -2.39 -20.44
CA LYS A 739 -3.42 -2.09 -19.87
C LYS A 739 -3.40 -0.91 -18.88
N PHE A 740 -2.22 -0.46 -18.42
CA PHE A 740 -2.07 0.75 -17.61
C PHE A 740 -1.78 1.95 -18.52
N SER A 741 -2.84 2.56 -19.05
CA SER A 741 -2.81 3.52 -20.17
C SER A 741 -2.16 4.90 -19.91
N ALA A 742 -1.25 5.02 -18.94
CA ALA A 742 -0.58 6.29 -18.61
C ALA A 742 0.78 6.18 -17.89
N PHE A 743 1.05 5.09 -17.15
CA PHE A 743 2.24 5.00 -16.29
C PHE A 743 2.64 3.54 -16.03
N SER A 744 3.92 3.22 -16.21
CA SER A 744 4.48 1.88 -15.99
C SER A 744 5.93 1.96 -15.50
N PHE A 745 6.32 0.99 -14.66
CA PHE A 745 7.71 0.80 -14.21
C PHE A 745 8.45 -0.30 -14.98
N LYS A 746 7.79 -0.97 -15.93
CA LYS A 746 8.39 -2.03 -16.74
C LYS A 746 9.23 -1.41 -17.87
N LEU A 747 10.52 -1.75 -17.90
CA LEU A 747 11.42 -1.44 -19.00
C LEU A 747 10.87 -1.96 -20.33
N SER A 748 11.05 -1.19 -21.41
CA SER A 748 10.81 -1.67 -22.77
C SER A 748 11.64 -2.92 -23.07
N ASP A 749 11.29 -3.66 -24.11
CA ASP A 749 12.05 -4.86 -24.45
C ASP A 749 13.48 -4.50 -24.89
N ASP A 750 13.67 -3.42 -25.67
CA ASP A 750 14.99 -2.86 -26.02
C ASP A 750 15.80 -2.46 -24.77
N GLN A 751 15.21 -1.72 -23.83
CA GLN A 751 15.83 -1.36 -22.55
C GLN A 751 16.24 -2.59 -21.74
N ARG A 752 15.47 -3.68 -21.83
CA ARG A 752 15.77 -4.94 -21.15
C ARG A 752 16.88 -5.72 -21.86
N GLU A 753 17.02 -5.61 -23.18
CA GLU A 753 18.16 -6.15 -23.92
C GLU A 753 19.45 -5.39 -23.60
N PHE A 754 19.43 -4.05 -23.62
CA PHE A 754 20.56 -3.22 -23.17
C PHE A 754 20.95 -3.52 -21.72
N GLN A 755 19.99 -3.63 -20.80
CA GLN A 755 20.26 -4.03 -19.41
C GLN A 755 20.92 -5.42 -19.33
N GLN A 756 20.45 -6.40 -20.10
CA GLN A 756 21.01 -7.76 -20.09
C GLN A 756 22.42 -7.80 -20.67
N LEU A 757 22.68 -7.05 -21.75
CA LEU A 757 24.00 -6.93 -22.36
C LEU A 757 24.99 -6.27 -21.39
N ALA A 758 24.61 -5.14 -20.79
CA ALA A 758 25.42 -4.43 -19.80
C ALA A 758 25.69 -5.28 -18.55
N ARG A 759 24.68 -5.97 -18.01
CA ARG A 759 24.80 -6.89 -16.87
C ARG A 759 25.71 -8.07 -17.17
N LYS A 760 25.63 -8.64 -18.38
CA LYS A 760 26.51 -9.71 -18.83
C LYS A 760 27.96 -9.22 -18.92
N PHE A 761 28.18 -8.08 -19.56
CA PHE A 761 29.51 -7.47 -19.70
C PHE A 761 30.14 -7.14 -18.34
N ALA A 762 29.37 -6.53 -17.43
CA ALA A 762 29.80 -6.25 -16.07
C ALA A 762 30.25 -7.51 -15.31
N ARG A 763 29.53 -8.62 -15.48
CA ARG A 763 29.81 -9.91 -14.84
C ARG A 763 31.00 -10.66 -15.45
N GLU A 764 31.15 -10.63 -16.78
CA GLU A 764 32.12 -11.45 -17.51
C GLU A 764 33.47 -10.73 -17.76
N GLU A 765 33.47 -9.40 -17.93
CA GLU A 765 34.69 -8.63 -18.22
C GLU A 765 35.12 -7.69 -17.07
N MET A 766 34.18 -7.00 -16.40
CA MET A 766 34.53 -5.96 -15.41
C MET A 766 34.86 -6.54 -14.03
N ILE A 767 33.93 -7.30 -13.42
CA ILE A 767 34.09 -7.85 -12.06
C ILE A 767 35.35 -8.72 -11.92
N PRO A 768 35.68 -9.65 -12.84
CA PRO A 768 36.89 -10.48 -12.73
C PRO A 768 38.20 -9.68 -12.72
N LYS A 769 38.17 -8.42 -13.16
CA LYS A 769 39.34 -7.53 -13.29
C LYS A 769 39.32 -6.35 -12.31
N GLU A 770 38.27 -6.19 -11.48
CA GLU A 770 38.12 -4.99 -10.63
C GLU A 770 39.23 -4.83 -9.59
N LYS A 771 39.72 -5.94 -9.03
CA LYS A 771 40.82 -5.94 -8.04
C LYS A 771 42.17 -5.55 -8.67
N HIS A 772 42.44 -6.01 -9.90
CA HIS A 772 43.65 -5.64 -10.63
C HIS A 772 43.67 -4.13 -10.89
N TYR A 773 42.62 -3.59 -11.51
CA TYR A 773 42.56 -2.17 -11.88
C TYR A 773 42.50 -1.19 -10.69
N ASP A 774 41.95 -1.57 -9.53
CA ASP A 774 42.04 -0.76 -8.30
C ASP A 774 43.44 -0.81 -7.64
N GLN A 775 44.20 -1.89 -7.84
CA GLN A 775 45.54 -2.07 -7.28
C GLN A 775 46.64 -1.44 -8.15
N THR A 776 46.62 -1.66 -9.46
CA THR A 776 47.61 -1.09 -10.39
C THR A 776 47.32 0.37 -10.73
N MET A 777 46.07 0.81 -10.60
CA MET A 777 45.59 2.13 -11.01
C MET A 777 45.77 2.41 -12.51
N GLU A 778 45.99 1.36 -13.32
CA GLU A 778 46.05 1.44 -14.77
C GLU A 778 44.71 1.85 -15.38
N TYR A 779 44.75 2.49 -16.56
CA TYR A 779 43.53 2.89 -17.25
C TYR A 779 42.94 1.71 -18.03
N PRO A 780 41.62 1.45 -17.96
CA PRO A 780 41.02 0.20 -18.45
C PRO A 780 40.75 0.20 -19.96
N HIS A 781 41.78 0.49 -20.78
CA HIS A 781 41.69 0.62 -22.25
C HIS A 781 41.02 -0.59 -22.93
N GLU A 782 41.39 -1.82 -22.57
CA GLU A 782 40.78 -3.02 -23.15
C GLU A 782 39.28 -3.12 -22.84
N ILE A 783 38.88 -2.76 -21.62
CA ILE A 783 37.50 -2.88 -21.15
C ILE A 783 36.64 -1.78 -21.78
N PHE A 784 37.16 -0.56 -21.87
CA PHE A 784 36.51 0.52 -22.60
C PHE A 784 36.33 0.16 -24.08
N LYS A 785 37.38 -0.36 -24.75
CA LYS A 785 37.28 -0.80 -26.14
C LYS A 785 36.21 -1.87 -26.32
N LYS A 786 36.17 -2.92 -25.48
CA LYS A 786 35.13 -3.95 -25.57
C LYS A 786 33.71 -3.43 -25.28
N ALA A 787 33.56 -2.49 -24.34
CA ALA A 787 32.27 -1.87 -24.07
C ALA A 787 31.77 -1.04 -25.28
N TRP A 788 32.69 -0.30 -25.92
CA TRP A 788 32.45 0.45 -27.15
C TRP A 788 32.13 -0.47 -28.35
N GLU A 789 32.85 -1.58 -28.54
CA GLU A 789 32.56 -2.62 -29.56
C GLU A 789 31.18 -3.27 -29.38
N LEU A 790 30.56 -3.15 -28.19
CA LEU A 790 29.23 -3.65 -27.86
C LEU A 790 28.15 -2.55 -27.79
N GLY A 791 28.47 -1.30 -28.12
CA GLY A 791 27.53 -0.17 -28.05
C GLY A 791 27.13 0.25 -26.63
N LEU A 792 27.89 -0.18 -25.61
CA LEU A 792 27.62 0.12 -24.18
C LEU A 792 28.22 1.46 -23.73
N THR A 793 28.78 2.26 -24.64
CA THR A 793 29.32 3.59 -24.37
C THR A 793 28.93 4.55 -25.49
N ASN A 794 28.88 5.86 -25.19
CA ASN A 794 28.53 6.92 -26.16
C ASN A 794 27.14 6.75 -26.81
N SER A 795 26.24 5.97 -26.21
CA SER A 795 24.93 5.60 -26.76
C SER A 795 23.97 6.77 -26.94
N HIS A 796 24.19 7.85 -26.19
CA HIS A 796 23.47 9.12 -26.24
C HIS A 796 23.89 10.03 -27.43
N VAL A 797 24.89 9.63 -28.22
CA VAL A 797 25.23 10.34 -29.46
C VAL A 797 24.10 10.15 -30.49
N PRO A 798 23.52 11.21 -31.08
CA PRO A 798 22.43 11.11 -32.05
C PRO A 798 22.77 10.27 -33.29
N GLU A 799 21.78 9.55 -33.83
CA GLU A 799 21.89 8.75 -35.06
C GLU A 799 22.45 9.53 -36.25
N LYS A 800 22.07 10.82 -36.39
CA LYS A 800 22.58 11.70 -37.46
C LYS A 800 24.09 11.99 -37.40
N PHE A 801 24.76 11.58 -36.33
CA PHE A 801 26.22 11.62 -36.15
C PHE A 801 26.82 10.22 -35.96
N GLY A 802 26.09 9.16 -36.33
CA GLY A 802 26.52 7.76 -36.31
C GLY A 802 26.26 6.99 -35.01
N GLY A 803 25.79 7.65 -33.95
CA GLY A 803 25.51 7.01 -32.65
C GLY A 803 24.17 6.27 -32.57
N LEU A 804 23.84 5.77 -31.38
CA LEU A 804 22.62 4.99 -31.14
C LEU A 804 21.38 5.85 -30.81
N GLY A 805 21.56 7.16 -30.56
CA GLY A 805 20.46 8.08 -30.28
C GLY A 805 19.64 7.78 -29.01
N LEU A 806 20.17 6.98 -28.08
CA LEU A 806 19.41 6.54 -26.91
C LEU A 806 19.15 7.68 -25.90
N GLY A 807 18.07 7.56 -25.14
CA GLY A 807 17.71 8.51 -24.09
C GLY A 807 18.61 8.43 -22.85
N THR A 808 18.50 9.43 -22.00
CA THR A 808 19.18 9.48 -20.70
C THR A 808 18.75 8.31 -19.82
N LEU A 809 17.48 7.89 -19.89
CA LEU A 809 16.96 6.75 -19.14
C LEU A 809 17.63 5.44 -19.56
N ASP A 810 17.84 5.25 -20.86
CA ASP A 810 18.50 4.05 -21.42
C ASP A 810 19.99 4.02 -21.03
N GLY A 811 20.66 5.18 -21.12
CA GLY A 811 22.01 5.37 -20.60
C GLY A 811 22.10 5.07 -19.09
N CYS A 812 21.12 5.50 -18.30
CA CYS A 812 21.03 5.16 -16.88
C CYS A 812 20.85 3.65 -16.65
N ILE A 813 20.04 2.96 -17.45
CA ILE A 813 19.81 1.51 -17.35
C ILE A 813 21.08 0.71 -17.65
N ILE A 814 21.88 1.14 -18.63
CA ILE A 814 23.21 0.57 -18.92
C ILE A 814 24.19 0.89 -17.77
N GLY A 815 24.27 2.17 -17.40
CA GLY A 815 25.20 2.67 -16.39
C GLY A 815 25.05 2.02 -15.00
N GLU A 816 23.83 1.62 -14.60
CA GLU A 816 23.63 0.94 -13.31
C GLU A 816 24.32 -0.44 -13.27
N GLU A 817 24.38 -1.14 -14.41
CA GLU A 817 25.03 -2.45 -14.52
C GLU A 817 26.55 -2.31 -14.64
N LEU A 818 27.04 -1.34 -15.41
CA LEU A 818 28.48 -1.03 -15.50
C LEU A 818 29.05 -0.58 -14.14
N ALA A 819 28.31 0.25 -13.41
CA ALA A 819 28.68 0.72 -12.08
C ALA A 819 28.62 -0.39 -11.01
N TYR A 820 27.65 -1.31 -11.11
CA TYR A 820 27.63 -2.55 -10.34
C TYR A 820 28.86 -3.42 -10.64
N GLY A 821 29.30 -3.44 -11.90
CA GLY A 821 30.50 -4.13 -12.35
C GLY A 821 31.78 -3.60 -11.71
N CYS A 822 32.10 -2.32 -11.95
CA CYS A 822 33.14 -1.58 -11.24
C CYS A 822 33.02 -0.07 -11.51
N THR A 823 32.70 0.73 -10.49
CA THR A 823 32.51 2.19 -10.69
C THR A 823 33.73 2.93 -11.23
N GLY A 824 34.95 2.50 -10.90
CA GLY A 824 36.17 3.10 -11.46
C GLY A 824 36.31 2.91 -12.98
N MET A 825 35.83 1.77 -13.50
CA MET A 825 35.77 1.53 -14.94
C MET A 825 34.58 2.26 -15.56
N ALA A 826 33.40 2.25 -14.91
CA ALA A 826 32.22 2.97 -15.38
C ALA A 826 32.51 4.48 -15.52
N THR A 827 33.06 5.14 -14.49
CA THR A 827 33.47 6.56 -14.57
C THR A 827 34.48 6.83 -15.69
N ALA A 828 35.37 5.88 -16.02
CA ALA A 828 36.30 6.02 -17.14
C ALA A 828 35.60 5.98 -18.51
N MET A 829 34.47 5.26 -18.62
CA MET A 829 33.65 5.17 -19.83
C MET A 829 32.67 6.36 -19.95
N GLU A 830 31.95 6.66 -18.86
CA GLU A 830 30.87 7.65 -18.79
C GLU A 830 31.33 9.11 -18.90
N ALA A 831 32.61 9.41 -18.65
CA ALA A 831 33.11 10.79 -18.72
C ALA A 831 32.99 11.43 -20.13
N ASN A 832 32.86 10.60 -21.19
CA ASN A 832 32.46 11.08 -22.52
C ASN A 832 31.09 11.76 -22.50
N GLY A 833 30.11 11.25 -21.74
CA GLY A 833 28.79 11.87 -21.57
C GLY A 833 28.90 13.28 -20.99
N LEU A 834 29.73 13.48 -19.97
CA LEU A 834 29.98 14.78 -19.37
C LEU A 834 30.71 15.76 -20.32
N ALA A 835 31.65 15.27 -21.13
CA ALA A 835 32.34 16.10 -22.12
C ALA A 835 31.46 16.50 -23.32
N THR A 836 30.46 15.68 -23.67
CA THR A 836 29.58 15.86 -24.84
C THR A 836 28.24 16.52 -24.53
N ALA A 837 27.73 16.47 -23.30
CA ALA A 837 26.50 17.16 -22.92
C ALA A 837 26.48 18.67 -23.28
N PRO A 838 27.58 19.45 -23.15
CA PRO A 838 27.64 20.83 -23.65
C PRO A 838 27.40 20.95 -25.16
N LEU A 839 27.96 20.01 -25.95
CA LEU A 839 27.86 19.98 -27.41
C LEU A 839 26.43 19.63 -27.86
N LEU A 840 25.74 18.75 -27.13
CA LEU A 840 24.31 18.47 -27.34
C LEU A 840 23.40 19.64 -26.92
N VAL A 841 23.83 20.49 -25.99
CA VAL A 841 23.07 21.67 -25.54
C VAL A 841 23.21 22.87 -26.49
N ALA A 842 24.39 23.08 -27.11
CA ALA A 842 24.70 24.32 -27.83
C ALA A 842 25.66 24.20 -29.03
N GLY A 843 26.03 22.98 -29.44
CA GLY A 843 26.84 22.75 -30.63
C GLY A 843 26.02 22.87 -31.91
N SER A 844 26.62 23.46 -32.94
CA SER A 844 26.11 23.38 -34.32
C SER A 844 26.18 21.94 -34.84
N ASP A 845 25.41 21.62 -35.89
CA ASP A 845 25.47 20.30 -36.53
C ASP A 845 26.85 20.00 -37.14
N GLU A 846 27.60 21.04 -37.55
CA GLU A 846 28.97 20.93 -38.05
C GLU A 846 29.94 20.57 -36.91
N GLN A 847 29.85 21.24 -35.75
CA GLN A 847 30.65 20.90 -34.57
C GLN A 847 30.31 19.51 -34.02
N ASN A 848 29.02 19.19 -33.92
CA ASN A 848 28.57 17.88 -33.45
C ASN A 848 29.01 16.75 -34.41
N GLY A 849 28.87 16.94 -35.72
CA GLY A 849 29.37 16.01 -36.74
C GLY A 849 30.90 15.91 -36.81
N LYS A 850 31.64 16.91 -36.31
CA LYS A 850 33.12 16.93 -36.24
C LYS A 850 33.70 16.29 -34.97
N TYR A 851 32.95 16.25 -33.87
CA TYR A 851 33.47 15.84 -32.54
C TYR A 851 32.74 14.67 -31.87
N LEU A 852 31.43 14.48 -32.11
CA LEU A 852 30.67 13.35 -31.55
C LEU A 852 30.93 12.06 -32.35
N SER A 853 30.96 12.18 -33.68
CA SER A 853 31.31 11.11 -34.63
C SER A 853 32.57 10.34 -34.24
N ARG A 854 33.65 11.05 -33.89
CA ARG A 854 34.93 10.47 -33.46
C ARG A 854 34.80 9.47 -32.30
N LEU A 855 33.84 9.67 -31.41
CA LEU A 855 33.58 8.80 -30.26
C LEU A 855 32.84 7.50 -30.65
N VAL A 856 32.29 7.43 -31.86
CA VAL A 856 31.57 6.27 -32.42
C VAL A 856 32.34 5.62 -33.57
N GLU A 857 33.25 6.36 -34.22
CA GLU A 857 34.21 5.87 -35.22
C GLU A 857 35.42 5.17 -34.58
N GLU A 858 35.92 5.66 -33.44
CA GLU A 858 37.01 5.04 -32.67
C GLU A 858 36.69 4.94 -31.16
N PRO A 859 37.25 3.96 -30.43
CA PRO A 859 37.17 3.88 -28.98
C PRO A 859 38.11 4.92 -28.32
N VAL A 860 37.73 6.20 -28.46
CA VAL A 860 38.47 7.35 -27.91
C VAL A 860 37.66 8.11 -26.86
N GLN A 861 38.36 8.96 -26.10
CA GLN A 861 37.83 9.66 -24.94
C GLN A 861 37.77 11.17 -25.17
N ALA A 862 36.97 11.86 -24.38
CA ALA A 862 36.86 13.30 -24.26
C ALA A 862 36.81 13.69 -22.77
N ALA A 863 37.03 14.96 -22.45
CA ALA A 863 37.10 15.42 -21.05
C ALA A 863 36.51 16.82 -20.82
N TYR A 864 36.03 17.06 -19.60
CA TYR A 864 35.23 18.24 -19.24
C TYR A 864 36.00 19.22 -18.32
N CYS A 865 36.65 20.19 -18.93
CA CYS A 865 37.59 21.15 -18.34
C CYS A 865 36.89 22.41 -17.79
N VAL A 866 36.12 22.23 -16.70
CA VAL A 866 35.43 23.33 -16.01
C VAL A 866 36.09 23.71 -14.67
N THR A 867 36.19 22.75 -13.75
CA THR A 867 36.62 22.95 -12.35
C THR A 867 38.09 23.42 -12.26
N GLU A 868 38.40 24.25 -11.25
CA GLU A 868 39.73 24.83 -11.04
C GLU A 868 40.22 24.65 -9.58
N PRO A 869 41.55 24.68 -9.32
CA PRO A 869 42.11 24.44 -7.98
C PRO A 869 41.56 25.36 -6.88
N GLY A 870 41.24 26.61 -7.23
CA GLY A 870 40.72 27.62 -6.30
C GLY A 870 39.19 27.83 -6.35
N ALA A 871 38.46 27.05 -7.15
CA ALA A 871 37.03 27.22 -7.39
C ALA A 871 36.18 26.10 -6.75
N GLY A 872 36.58 24.84 -6.92
CA GLY A 872 35.83 23.70 -6.41
C GLY A 872 34.39 23.65 -6.96
N SER A 873 33.38 23.84 -6.09
CA SER A 873 31.97 23.93 -6.52
C SER A 873 31.51 25.34 -6.92
N ASP A 874 32.31 26.39 -6.70
CA ASP A 874 32.01 27.73 -7.19
C ASP A 874 32.53 27.92 -8.63
N VAL A 875 31.76 27.44 -9.60
CA VAL A 875 32.07 27.58 -11.03
C VAL A 875 32.11 29.05 -11.47
N ALA A 876 31.38 29.96 -10.80
CA ALA A 876 31.40 31.39 -11.10
C ALA A 876 32.74 32.06 -10.71
N GLY A 877 33.39 31.53 -9.67
CA GLY A 877 34.73 31.93 -9.21
C GLY A 877 35.89 31.54 -10.13
N ALA A 878 35.65 30.77 -11.20
CA ALA A 878 36.68 30.32 -12.14
C ALA A 878 37.42 31.48 -12.85
N LYS A 879 38.71 31.27 -13.11
CA LYS A 879 39.72 32.27 -13.52
C LYS A 879 40.45 31.96 -14.81
N THR A 880 40.32 30.76 -15.40
CA THR A 880 40.82 30.50 -16.76
C THR A 880 40.20 31.52 -17.72
N THR A 881 41.03 32.16 -18.54
CA THR A 881 40.63 33.24 -19.46
C THR A 881 40.71 32.80 -20.91
N ALA A 882 39.93 33.45 -21.77
CA ALA A 882 40.03 33.34 -23.22
C ALA A 882 39.93 34.73 -23.85
N VAL A 883 40.90 35.12 -24.69
CA VAL A 883 40.94 36.44 -25.34
C VAL A 883 40.96 36.30 -26.86
N LYS A 884 40.01 36.93 -27.55
CA LYS A 884 39.93 36.89 -29.02
C LYS A 884 41.07 37.70 -29.66
N LYS A 885 41.78 37.09 -30.61
CA LYS A 885 42.83 37.68 -31.45
C LYS A 885 42.54 37.28 -32.90
N GLY A 886 41.77 38.09 -33.62
CA GLY A 886 41.35 37.81 -35.01
C GLY A 886 40.31 36.69 -35.09
N ASP A 887 40.60 35.68 -35.90
CA ASP A 887 39.82 34.46 -36.15
C ASP A 887 39.99 33.38 -35.05
N LYS A 888 40.70 33.69 -33.96
CA LYS A 888 41.09 32.74 -32.91
C LYS A 888 40.95 33.33 -31.52
N TRP A 889 40.86 32.45 -30.53
CA TRP A 889 40.90 32.75 -29.11
C TRP A 889 42.18 32.19 -28.50
N VAL A 890 42.73 32.91 -27.51
CA VAL A 890 43.92 32.49 -26.78
C VAL A 890 43.52 32.17 -25.35
N LEU A 891 43.60 30.89 -24.99
CA LEU A 891 43.20 30.35 -23.70
C LEU A 891 44.40 30.28 -22.75
N ASN A 892 44.22 30.81 -21.53
CA ASN A 892 45.24 30.82 -20.49
C ASN A 892 44.61 30.51 -19.11
N GLY A 893 45.11 29.48 -18.42
CA GLY A 893 44.64 29.10 -17.08
C GLY A 893 44.93 27.66 -16.69
N SER A 894 44.32 27.20 -15.59
CA SER A 894 44.48 25.83 -15.09
C SER A 894 43.18 25.23 -14.54
N LYS A 895 42.95 23.97 -14.92
CA LYS A 895 41.79 23.15 -14.60
C LYS A 895 42.21 21.97 -13.73
N MET A 896 41.30 21.44 -12.92
CA MET A 896 41.60 20.45 -11.87
C MET A 896 40.46 19.45 -11.68
N TRP A 897 40.79 18.23 -11.28
CA TRP A 897 39.87 17.09 -11.12
C TRP A 897 39.25 16.64 -12.46
N ILE A 898 40.02 16.74 -13.54
CA ILE A 898 39.59 16.44 -14.90
C ILE A 898 39.72 14.94 -15.16
N THR A 899 38.57 14.26 -15.22
CA THR A 899 38.46 12.85 -15.62
C THR A 899 38.84 12.67 -17.09
N ASN A 900 39.49 11.56 -17.41
CA ASN A 900 40.08 11.20 -18.70
C ASN A 900 41.16 12.18 -19.21
N GLY A 901 41.76 12.98 -18.31
CA GLY A 901 42.62 14.12 -18.64
C GLY A 901 43.86 13.82 -19.50
N SER A 902 44.46 12.62 -19.45
CA SER A 902 45.57 12.23 -20.34
C SER A 902 45.20 11.30 -21.50
N VAL A 903 43.96 10.85 -21.58
CA VAL A 903 43.49 9.90 -22.61
C VAL A 903 42.49 10.53 -23.58
N ALA A 904 41.97 11.71 -23.24
CA ALA A 904 41.08 12.48 -24.08
C ALA A 904 41.75 12.92 -25.40
N LYS A 905 40.97 12.91 -26.49
CA LYS A 905 41.32 13.47 -27.80
C LYS A 905 40.87 14.93 -27.96
N TRP A 906 39.88 15.36 -27.17
CA TRP A 906 39.43 16.74 -27.12
C TRP A 906 38.80 17.07 -25.75
N PHE A 907 38.77 18.37 -25.44
CA PHE A 907 38.24 18.93 -24.21
C PHE A 907 37.07 19.88 -24.50
N PHE A 908 36.01 19.83 -23.70
CA PHE A 908 35.16 21.01 -23.50
C PHE A 908 35.81 21.89 -22.43
N VAL A 909 36.14 23.14 -22.73
CA VAL A 909 36.78 24.08 -21.79
C VAL A 909 35.86 25.27 -21.52
N LEU A 910 35.59 25.57 -20.25
CA LEU A 910 34.89 26.80 -19.85
C LEU A 910 35.91 27.87 -19.45
N ALA A 911 35.93 29.00 -20.17
CA ALA A 911 36.87 30.10 -19.92
C ALA A 911 36.15 31.47 -19.88
N LYS A 912 36.66 32.38 -19.05
CA LYS A 912 36.17 33.73 -18.83
C LYS A 912 36.60 34.64 -19.98
N THR A 913 35.63 35.15 -20.73
CA THR A 913 35.84 36.00 -21.92
C THR A 913 35.53 37.47 -21.66
N ASP A 914 34.68 37.79 -20.69
CA ASP A 914 34.54 39.14 -20.13
C ASP A 914 34.66 39.07 -18.59
N PRO A 915 35.73 39.65 -17.99
CA PRO A 915 35.89 39.67 -16.54
C PRO A 915 35.01 40.72 -15.83
N ASN A 916 34.37 41.63 -16.56
CA ASN A 916 33.52 42.70 -16.00
C ASN A 916 32.03 42.33 -16.03
N ALA A 917 31.64 41.39 -16.90
CA ALA A 917 30.29 40.87 -16.97
C ALA A 917 29.87 40.10 -15.69
N PRO A 918 28.56 40.06 -15.35
CA PRO A 918 28.04 39.15 -14.33
C PRO A 918 28.37 37.69 -14.64
N ALA A 919 28.56 36.87 -13.61
CA ALA A 919 29.03 35.48 -13.77
C ALA A 919 28.18 34.60 -14.73
N GLY A 920 26.89 34.91 -14.90
CA GLY A 920 26.02 34.21 -15.86
C GLY A 920 26.30 34.50 -17.34
N SER A 921 27.01 35.58 -17.65
CA SER A 921 27.39 36.00 -19.01
C SER A 921 28.91 36.22 -19.22
N ALA A 922 29.72 35.97 -18.20
CA ALA A 922 31.17 36.21 -18.20
C ALA A 922 32.02 35.14 -18.93
N PHE A 923 31.43 33.98 -19.23
CA PHE A 923 32.15 32.78 -19.67
C PHE A 923 31.69 32.27 -21.03
N THR A 924 32.61 31.73 -21.82
CA THR A 924 32.35 31.08 -23.11
C THR A 924 32.85 29.64 -23.06
N GLY A 925 32.15 28.74 -23.75
CA GLY A 925 32.54 27.35 -23.92
C GLY A 925 33.39 27.18 -25.18
N PHE A 926 34.39 26.31 -25.13
CA PHE A 926 35.31 26.04 -26.24
C PHE A 926 35.49 24.53 -26.42
N ILE A 927 35.54 24.06 -27.66
CA ILE A 927 36.03 22.71 -28.00
C ILE A 927 37.52 22.82 -28.31
N VAL A 928 38.36 22.00 -27.68
CA VAL A 928 39.83 22.09 -27.84
C VAL A 928 40.41 20.70 -28.06
N ASP A 929 40.95 20.43 -29.26
CA ASP A 929 41.66 19.18 -29.56
C ASP A 929 42.89 19.04 -28.65
N ALA A 930 43.10 17.84 -28.08
CA ALA A 930 43.96 17.64 -26.93
C ALA A 930 45.47 17.72 -27.22
N ASP A 931 45.84 17.70 -28.50
CA ASP A 931 47.20 17.91 -29.01
C ASP A 931 47.49 19.37 -29.41
N THR A 932 46.55 20.30 -29.17
CA THR A 932 46.77 21.73 -29.43
C THR A 932 47.98 22.25 -28.63
N PRO A 933 48.97 22.90 -29.27
CA PRO A 933 50.14 23.45 -28.57
C PRO A 933 49.76 24.41 -27.43
N GLY A 934 50.47 24.30 -26.32
CA GLY A 934 50.22 25.05 -25.08
C GLY A 934 49.42 24.28 -24.02
N ILE A 935 48.83 23.13 -24.36
CA ILE A 935 48.19 22.25 -23.37
C ILE A 935 49.26 21.46 -22.61
N THR A 936 49.21 21.51 -21.28
CA THR A 936 50.03 20.66 -20.40
C THR A 936 49.14 19.77 -19.54
N VAL A 937 49.26 18.46 -19.74
CA VAL A 937 48.60 17.43 -18.92
C VAL A 937 49.42 17.19 -17.65
N GLY A 938 48.78 17.32 -16.49
CA GLY A 938 49.42 17.10 -15.19
C GLY A 938 49.68 15.63 -14.85
N ARG A 939 50.15 15.39 -13.63
CA ARG A 939 50.20 14.03 -13.04
C ARG A 939 48.78 13.44 -12.91
N LYS A 940 48.69 12.12 -12.77
CA LYS A 940 47.50 11.45 -12.23
C LYS A 940 47.39 11.73 -10.73
N GLU A 941 46.21 12.13 -10.28
CA GLU A 941 45.89 12.28 -8.86
C GLU A 941 45.49 10.94 -8.24
N ILE A 942 46.00 10.64 -7.04
CA ILE A 942 45.83 9.34 -6.37
C ILE A 942 44.62 9.40 -5.45
N ASN A 943 43.45 9.10 -6.01
CA ASN A 943 42.17 9.10 -5.31
C ASN A 943 42.01 7.89 -4.38
N ILE A 944 41.14 8.00 -3.36
CA ILE A 944 40.87 6.89 -2.43
C ILE A 944 40.16 5.71 -3.11
N GLY A 945 39.20 6.00 -3.99
CA GLY A 945 38.46 5.04 -4.82
C GLY A 945 38.46 5.46 -6.29
N GLN A 946 37.82 4.66 -7.14
CA GLN A 946 37.77 4.80 -8.60
C GLN A 946 39.16 4.92 -9.27
N ARG A 947 40.18 4.27 -8.69
CA ARG A 947 41.60 4.52 -8.99
C ARG A 947 42.05 4.27 -10.43
N CYS A 948 41.36 3.40 -11.17
CA CYS A 948 41.66 3.17 -12.59
C CYS A 948 41.21 4.33 -13.50
N SER A 949 40.23 5.13 -13.08
CA SER A 949 39.88 6.39 -13.75
C SER A 949 41.07 7.36 -13.74
N ASP A 950 41.31 8.04 -14.86
CA ASP A 950 42.41 9.01 -14.99
C ASP A 950 41.92 10.40 -14.59
N THR A 951 42.29 10.87 -13.40
CA THR A 951 41.92 12.21 -12.90
C THR A 951 43.15 13.10 -12.81
N ARG A 952 43.13 14.28 -13.44
CA ARG A 952 44.30 15.16 -13.58
C ARG A 952 44.00 16.65 -13.40
N GLY A 953 45.06 17.44 -13.26
CA GLY A 953 45.04 18.85 -13.65
C GLY A 953 45.42 19.02 -15.12
N ILE A 954 44.84 20.03 -15.80
CA ILE A 954 45.16 20.41 -17.18
C ILE A 954 45.45 21.91 -17.20
N SER A 955 46.61 22.31 -17.71
CA SER A 955 46.99 23.72 -17.86
C SER A 955 46.98 24.14 -19.33
N PHE A 956 46.65 25.40 -19.58
CA PHE A 956 46.57 26.03 -20.88
C PHE A 956 47.47 27.27 -20.85
N GLU A 957 48.51 27.30 -21.69
CA GLU A 957 49.44 28.42 -21.85
C GLU A 957 49.45 28.86 -23.33
N ASP A 958 48.89 30.04 -23.59
CA ASP A 958 48.66 30.63 -24.93
C ASP A 958 48.02 29.69 -25.99
N VAL A 959 47.14 28.77 -25.55
CA VAL A 959 46.47 27.77 -26.40
C VAL A 959 45.55 28.44 -27.42
N LEU A 960 45.79 28.20 -28.71
CA LEU A 960 45.08 28.84 -29.81
C LEU A 960 43.87 28.00 -30.28
N VAL A 961 42.66 28.51 -30.03
CA VAL A 961 41.39 27.86 -30.42
C VAL A 961 40.73 28.63 -31.57
N PRO A 962 40.34 27.98 -32.69
CA PRO A 962 39.59 28.63 -33.77
C PRO A 962 38.22 29.18 -33.34
N ASP A 963 37.72 30.22 -34.02
CA ASP A 963 36.36 30.73 -33.80
C ASP A 963 35.26 29.68 -34.09
N GLU A 964 35.50 28.78 -35.07
CA GLU A 964 34.62 27.63 -35.37
C GLU A 964 34.50 26.61 -34.21
N ASN A 965 35.37 26.69 -33.21
CA ASN A 965 35.37 25.83 -32.03
C ASN A 965 34.77 26.52 -30.78
N VAL A 966 34.23 27.73 -30.93
CA VAL A 966 33.42 28.41 -29.89
C VAL A 966 32.05 27.73 -29.80
N LEU A 967 31.64 27.35 -28.58
CA LEU A 967 30.42 26.59 -28.36
C LEU A 967 29.27 27.50 -27.92
N GLY A 968 28.28 27.68 -28.80
CA GLY A 968 27.22 28.68 -28.66
C GLY A 968 27.75 30.12 -28.75
N ASP A 969 26.91 31.10 -28.42
CA ASP A 969 27.31 32.50 -28.43
C ASP A 969 28.31 32.84 -27.30
N PRO A 970 29.29 33.74 -27.54
CA PRO A 970 30.17 34.24 -26.49
C PRO A 970 29.40 34.78 -25.28
N GLY A 971 29.82 34.37 -24.08
CA GLY A 971 29.15 34.67 -22.82
C GLY A 971 28.11 33.64 -22.36
N TYR A 972 27.59 32.77 -23.24
CA TYR A 972 26.59 31.75 -22.85
C TYR A 972 27.19 30.50 -22.20
N GLY A 973 28.51 30.37 -22.18
CA GLY A 973 29.25 29.18 -21.70
C GLY A 973 28.88 28.77 -20.27
N PHE A 974 28.64 29.72 -19.35
CA PHE A 974 28.21 29.39 -18.00
C PHE A 974 26.83 28.70 -17.99
N LYS A 975 25.88 29.21 -18.78
CA LYS A 975 24.55 28.61 -18.93
C LYS A 975 24.64 27.21 -19.55
N ILE A 976 25.43 27.04 -20.60
CA ILE A 976 25.67 25.76 -21.28
C ILE A 976 26.25 24.73 -20.30
N ALA A 977 27.28 25.10 -19.51
CA ALA A 977 27.87 24.23 -18.50
C ALA A 977 26.90 23.85 -17.36
N MET A 978 25.98 24.75 -16.98
CA MET A 978 24.92 24.42 -16.00
C MET A 978 23.86 23.50 -16.58
N GLN A 979 23.46 23.68 -17.85
CA GLN A 979 22.51 22.80 -18.54
C GLN A 979 23.10 21.40 -18.80
N ALA A 980 24.40 21.29 -19.10
CA ALA A 980 25.09 20.01 -19.22
C ALA A 980 24.98 19.18 -17.92
N PHE A 981 25.16 19.81 -16.75
CA PHE A 981 25.01 19.11 -15.46
C PHE A 981 23.59 18.63 -15.16
N ASP A 982 22.56 19.23 -15.76
CA ASP A 982 21.19 18.74 -15.62
C ASP A 982 20.98 17.43 -16.39
N ILE A 983 21.75 17.21 -17.48
CA ILE A 983 21.79 15.96 -18.26
C ILE A 983 22.65 14.87 -17.59
N THR A 984 23.77 15.23 -16.96
CA THR A 984 24.79 14.26 -16.48
C THR A 984 24.60 13.80 -15.04
N ARG A 985 23.87 14.56 -14.22
CA ARG A 985 23.56 14.18 -12.83
C ARG A 985 22.75 12.88 -12.69
N PRO A 986 21.78 12.52 -13.57
CA PRO A 986 21.13 11.22 -13.50
C PRO A 986 22.07 10.03 -13.77
N PRO A 987 22.95 10.01 -14.80
CA PRO A 987 24.04 9.04 -14.88
C PRO A 987 24.91 8.95 -13.61
N VAL A 988 25.31 10.09 -13.03
CA VAL A 988 26.06 10.11 -11.76
C VAL A 988 25.25 9.51 -10.60
N ALA A 989 23.93 9.76 -10.54
CA ALA A 989 23.05 9.17 -9.53
C ALA A 989 22.91 7.65 -9.72
N VAL A 990 22.78 7.17 -10.95
CA VAL A 990 22.66 5.73 -11.25
C VAL A 990 23.96 4.98 -10.94
N GLY A 991 25.12 5.61 -11.12
CA GLY A 991 26.40 5.05 -10.70
C GLY A 991 26.46 4.75 -9.19
N ALA A 992 25.85 5.63 -8.39
CA ALA A 992 25.70 5.41 -6.95
C ALA A 992 24.70 4.27 -6.64
N VAL A 993 23.59 4.17 -7.38
CA VAL A 993 22.63 3.04 -7.27
C VAL A 993 23.29 1.71 -7.61
N GLY A 994 24.07 1.63 -8.69
CA GLY A 994 24.81 0.42 -9.08
C GLY A 994 25.82 -0.03 -8.03
N LEU A 995 26.59 0.91 -7.46
CA LEU A 995 27.48 0.64 -6.33
C LEU A 995 26.72 0.14 -5.10
N ALA A 996 25.61 0.80 -4.75
CA ALA A 996 24.80 0.42 -3.60
C ALA A 996 24.21 -0.98 -3.79
N ARG A 997 23.69 -1.31 -4.97
CA ARG A 997 23.21 -2.67 -5.33
C ARG A 997 24.32 -3.71 -5.21
N ARG A 998 25.55 -3.39 -5.67
CA ARG A 998 26.73 -4.28 -5.56
C ARG A 998 27.13 -4.53 -4.10
N ALA A 999 27.20 -3.47 -3.29
CA ALA A 999 27.52 -3.57 -1.86
C ALA A 999 26.44 -4.34 -1.07
N PHE A 1000 25.15 -4.14 -1.41
CA PHE A 1000 24.04 -4.88 -0.84
C PHE A 1000 24.03 -6.37 -1.24
N ASP A 1001 24.32 -6.71 -2.49
CA ASP A 1001 24.40 -8.12 -2.91
C ASP A 1001 25.51 -8.88 -2.19
N GLU A 1002 26.71 -8.29 -2.07
CA GLU A 1002 27.83 -8.89 -1.33
C GLU A 1002 27.53 -8.98 0.18
N ALA A 1003 26.91 -7.95 0.77
CA ALA A 1003 26.48 -7.97 2.18
C ALA A 1003 25.41 -9.02 2.45
N ARG A 1004 24.39 -9.14 1.59
CA ARG A 1004 23.33 -10.16 1.70
C ARG A 1004 23.92 -11.57 1.55
N LYS A 1005 24.81 -11.77 0.57
CA LYS A 1005 25.50 -13.05 0.37
C LYS A 1005 26.31 -13.44 1.61
N TYR A 1006 27.20 -12.57 2.08
CA TYR A 1006 27.99 -12.84 3.28
C TYR A 1006 27.10 -13.04 4.51
N ALA A 1007 25.98 -12.32 4.64
CA ALA A 1007 25.05 -12.51 5.76
C ALA A 1007 24.38 -13.90 5.76
N LEU A 1008 24.12 -14.49 4.59
CA LEU A 1008 23.58 -15.84 4.42
C LEU A 1008 24.64 -16.95 4.64
N GLU A 1009 25.91 -16.66 4.33
CA GLU A 1009 27.02 -17.62 4.45
C GLU A 1009 27.67 -17.62 5.84
N ARG A 1010 27.93 -16.43 6.42
CA ARG A 1010 28.64 -16.23 7.69
C ARG A 1010 27.75 -16.61 8.86
N LYS A 1011 28.23 -17.49 9.75
CA LYS A 1011 27.48 -17.91 10.95
C LYS A 1011 28.02 -17.39 12.28
N THR A 1012 27.16 -16.87 13.15
CA THR A 1012 27.45 -16.58 14.57
C THR A 1012 26.33 -17.14 15.45
N MET A 1013 26.65 -17.53 16.69
CA MET A 1013 25.68 -18.18 17.60
C MET A 1013 24.98 -19.42 16.98
N GLY A 1014 25.66 -20.11 16.06
CA GLY A 1014 25.17 -21.31 15.35
C GLY A 1014 24.40 -21.04 14.05
N GLN A 1015 23.88 -19.83 13.83
CA GLN A 1015 23.01 -19.49 12.69
C GLN A 1015 23.66 -18.49 11.72
N PRO A 1016 23.24 -18.44 10.43
CA PRO A 1016 23.61 -17.37 9.51
C PRO A 1016 23.31 -15.99 10.09
N ILE A 1017 24.18 -14.99 9.92
CA ILE A 1017 23.94 -13.67 10.53
C ILE A 1017 22.72 -12.94 9.93
N ALA A 1018 22.26 -13.35 8.74
CA ALA A 1018 20.97 -12.94 8.16
C ALA A 1018 19.74 -13.37 8.98
N THR A 1019 19.85 -14.25 9.99
CA THR A 1019 18.75 -14.55 10.93
C THR A 1019 18.71 -13.58 12.12
N HIS A 1020 19.73 -12.73 12.29
CA HIS A 1020 19.78 -11.77 13.40
C HIS A 1020 19.07 -10.47 13.00
N GLN A 1021 18.07 -10.07 13.78
CA GLN A 1021 17.19 -8.94 13.46
C GLN A 1021 17.93 -7.64 13.09
N ALA A 1022 19.04 -7.31 13.78
CA ALA A 1022 19.84 -6.14 13.45
C ALA A 1022 20.40 -6.16 12.02
N ILE A 1023 20.83 -7.32 11.52
CA ILE A 1023 21.32 -7.49 10.14
C ILE A 1023 20.15 -7.44 9.15
N GLN A 1024 18.99 -7.98 9.53
CA GLN A 1024 17.77 -7.93 8.71
C GLN A 1024 17.29 -6.48 8.51
N PHE A 1025 17.32 -5.65 9.55
CA PHE A 1025 16.96 -4.23 9.44
C PHE A 1025 17.93 -3.48 8.52
N MET A 1026 19.25 -3.64 8.71
CA MET A 1026 20.24 -3.03 7.83
C MET A 1026 20.03 -3.43 6.36
N LEU A 1027 19.84 -4.72 6.08
CA LEU A 1027 19.58 -5.20 4.71
C LEU A 1027 18.27 -4.66 4.12
N ALA A 1028 17.22 -4.48 4.94
CA ALA A 1028 15.95 -3.90 4.51
C ALA A 1028 16.08 -2.38 4.18
N ASP A 1029 16.75 -1.62 5.04
CA ASP A 1029 17.00 -0.19 4.81
C ASP A 1029 17.91 0.04 3.59
N MET A 1030 18.95 -0.78 3.44
CA MET A 1030 19.82 -0.79 2.26
C MET A 1030 19.00 -0.98 0.98
N ALA A 1031 18.19 -2.05 0.91
CA ALA A 1031 17.36 -2.36 -0.25
C ALA A 1031 16.32 -1.26 -0.56
N THR A 1032 15.66 -0.74 0.47
CA THR A 1032 14.61 0.29 0.33
C THR A 1032 15.15 1.57 -0.30
N GLY A 1033 16.29 2.08 0.18
CA GLY A 1033 16.90 3.28 -0.40
C GLY A 1033 17.60 3.05 -1.75
N ILE A 1034 17.98 1.81 -2.10
CA ILE A 1034 18.44 1.47 -3.45
C ILE A 1034 17.29 1.65 -4.45
N GLU A 1035 16.10 1.14 -4.13
CA GLU A 1035 14.93 1.30 -5.00
C GLU A 1035 14.47 2.76 -5.09
N ALA A 1036 14.38 3.48 -3.95
CA ALA A 1036 14.07 4.90 -3.96
C ALA A 1036 15.09 5.74 -4.76
N GLY A 1037 16.38 5.38 -4.70
CA GLY A 1037 17.44 6.00 -5.50
C GLY A 1037 17.30 5.74 -7.00
N ARG A 1038 16.96 4.50 -7.38
CA ARG A 1038 16.65 4.13 -8.77
C ARG A 1038 15.47 4.93 -9.32
N LEU A 1039 14.34 4.93 -8.61
CA LEU A 1039 13.12 5.61 -9.05
C LEU A 1039 13.29 7.13 -9.16
N LEU A 1040 13.99 7.78 -8.22
CA LEU A 1040 14.34 9.20 -8.33
C LEU A 1040 15.24 9.48 -9.54
N THR A 1041 16.19 8.58 -9.82
CA THR A 1041 17.10 8.71 -10.97
C THR A 1041 16.37 8.53 -12.29
N TYR A 1042 15.52 7.50 -12.40
CA TYR A 1042 14.74 7.23 -13.62
C TYR A 1042 13.74 8.36 -13.90
N LYS A 1043 13.09 8.95 -12.87
CA LYS A 1043 12.29 10.17 -13.04
C LYS A 1043 13.15 11.34 -13.53
N ALA A 1044 14.33 11.57 -12.94
CA ALA A 1044 15.21 12.67 -13.35
C ALA A 1044 15.74 12.51 -14.80
N ALA A 1045 15.94 11.27 -15.27
CA ALA A 1045 16.29 10.96 -16.65
C ALA A 1045 15.09 11.14 -17.61
N TYR A 1046 13.95 10.53 -17.30
CA TYR A 1046 12.72 10.62 -18.08
C TYR A 1046 12.23 12.07 -18.30
N GLU A 1047 12.46 12.98 -17.35
CA GLU A 1047 12.18 14.40 -17.55
C GLU A 1047 13.02 15.03 -18.68
N ILE A 1048 14.31 14.67 -18.82
CA ILE A 1048 15.17 15.14 -19.92
C ILE A 1048 14.66 14.60 -21.24
N ASP A 1049 14.37 13.29 -21.27
CA ASP A 1049 13.98 12.57 -22.49
C ASP A 1049 12.61 13.04 -23.01
N CYS A 1050 11.78 13.60 -22.12
CA CYS A 1050 10.55 14.32 -22.47
C CYS A 1050 10.74 15.82 -22.82
N GLY A 1051 11.97 16.33 -22.84
CA GLY A 1051 12.27 17.75 -23.07
C GLY A 1051 11.90 18.72 -21.94
N ARG A 1052 11.69 18.22 -20.71
CA ARG A 1052 11.25 19.02 -19.55
C ARG A 1052 12.41 19.40 -18.61
N LYS A 1053 12.25 20.49 -17.86
CA LYS A 1053 13.28 21.02 -16.95
C LYS A 1053 13.46 20.12 -15.71
N ASN A 1054 14.45 19.23 -15.74
CA ASN A 1054 14.67 18.25 -14.67
C ASN A 1054 15.44 18.77 -13.43
N THR A 1055 15.99 20.01 -13.43
CA THR A 1055 17.02 20.52 -12.49
C THR A 1055 16.83 20.08 -11.02
N ILE A 1056 15.60 20.20 -10.50
CA ILE A 1056 15.28 19.82 -9.12
C ILE A 1056 15.39 18.30 -8.90
N TYR A 1057 14.90 17.49 -9.84
CA TYR A 1057 14.95 16.03 -9.81
C TYR A 1057 16.39 15.52 -10.01
N ALA A 1058 17.15 16.14 -10.92
CA ALA A 1058 18.58 15.86 -11.10
C ALA A 1058 19.36 16.03 -9.80
N SER A 1059 19.18 17.19 -9.12
CA SER A 1059 19.79 17.43 -7.81
C SER A 1059 19.25 16.50 -6.71
N MET A 1060 17.96 16.15 -6.73
CA MET A 1060 17.35 15.21 -5.76
C MET A 1060 17.90 13.79 -5.91
N ALA A 1061 17.92 13.24 -7.12
CA ALA A 1061 18.48 11.93 -7.42
C ALA A 1061 19.96 11.87 -7.04
N LYS A 1062 20.75 12.83 -7.52
CA LYS A 1062 22.20 12.86 -7.28
C LYS A 1062 22.55 12.94 -5.79
N ARG A 1063 21.88 13.79 -4.99
CA ARG A 1063 22.11 13.82 -3.54
C ARG A 1063 21.63 12.55 -2.85
N PHE A 1064 20.47 12.00 -3.24
CA PHE A 1064 19.84 10.91 -2.51
C PHE A 1064 20.58 9.60 -2.76
N ALA A 1065 20.82 9.25 -4.03
CA ALA A 1065 21.59 8.07 -4.40
C ALA A 1065 23.03 8.18 -3.90
N GLY A 1066 23.68 9.34 -3.99
CA GLY A 1066 25.04 9.56 -3.48
C GLY A 1066 25.14 9.46 -1.95
N ASP A 1067 24.20 10.03 -1.20
CA ASP A 1067 24.16 9.91 0.26
C ASP A 1067 23.82 8.48 0.70
N HIS A 1068 22.84 7.82 0.07
CA HIS A 1068 22.45 6.44 0.40
C HIS A 1068 23.54 5.42 0.03
N ALA A 1069 24.22 5.57 -1.11
CA ALA A 1069 25.32 4.68 -1.48
C ALA A 1069 26.49 4.71 -0.48
N ASN A 1070 26.73 5.86 0.17
CA ASN A 1070 27.70 5.96 1.27
C ASN A 1070 27.21 5.20 2.51
N GLN A 1071 25.93 5.32 2.86
CA GLN A 1071 25.32 4.58 3.96
C GLN A 1071 25.38 3.07 3.69
N VAL A 1072 24.87 2.61 2.54
CA VAL A 1072 24.88 1.20 2.11
C VAL A 1072 26.27 0.59 2.10
N ALA A 1073 27.28 1.30 1.59
CA ALA A 1073 28.65 0.78 1.60
C ALA A 1073 29.26 0.72 3.01
N THR A 1074 28.90 1.65 3.90
CA THR A 1074 29.27 1.62 5.33
C THR A 1074 28.60 0.44 6.04
N ASP A 1075 27.31 0.23 5.80
CA ASP A 1075 26.52 -0.86 6.37
C ASP A 1075 26.98 -2.23 5.85
N ALA A 1076 27.38 -2.34 4.58
CA ALA A 1076 28.01 -3.53 4.03
C ALA A 1076 29.32 -3.86 4.77
N VAL A 1077 30.21 -2.88 4.97
CA VAL A 1077 31.43 -3.07 5.78
C VAL A 1077 31.07 -3.50 7.22
N GLN A 1078 30.04 -2.90 7.82
CA GLN A 1078 29.60 -3.22 9.19
C GLN A 1078 28.96 -4.62 9.31
N ILE A 1079 28.25 -5.11 8.29
CA ILE A 1079 27.71 -6.48 8.20
C ILE A 1079 28.85 -7.50 8.06
N PHE A 1080 29.89 -7.19 7.29
CA PHE A 1080 31.10 -8.02 7.23
C PHE A 1080 31.92 -7.96 8.53
N GLY A 1081 31.84 -6.86 9.27
CA GLY A 1081 32.61 -6.59 10.49
C GLY A 1081 34.09 -6.39 10.15
N GLY A 1082 35.00 -6.96 10.95
CA GLY A 1082 36.44 -6.88 10.70
C GLY A 1082 36.89 -7.44 9.34
N ALA A 1083 36.08 -8.28 8.69
CA ALA A 1083 36.33 -8.72 7.31
C ALA A 1083 36.05 -7.61 6.28
N GLY A 1084 35.13 -6.69 6.54
CA GLY A 1084 34.74 -5.64 5.60
C GLY A 1084 35.78 -4.53 5.46
N PHE A 1085 36.67 -4.41 6.44
CA PHE A 1085 37.83 -3.52 6.41
C PHE A 1085 39.06 -4.14 5.73
N ASN A 1086 38.94 -5.36 5.19
CA ASN A 1086 40.05 -6.10 4.57
C ASN A 1086 39.91 -6.09 3.04
N THR A 1087 41.01 -5.75 2.35
CA THR A 1087 41.12 -5.65 0.88
C THR A 1087 40.95 -6.98 0.12
N GLU A 1088 40.83 -8.10 0.82
CA GLU A 1088 40.40 -9.38 0.24
C GLU A 1088 38.88 -9.47 -0.01
N TYR A 1089 38.08 -8.56 0.55
CA TYR A 1089 36.63 -8.50 0.33
C TYR A 1089 36.24 -7.24 -0.47
N PRO A 1090 35.29 -7.32 -1.43
CA PRO A 1090 34.97 -6.22 -2.34
C PRO A 1090 34.36 -5.00 -1.64
N VAL A 1091 33.73 -5.18 -0.47
CA VAL A 1091 33.07 -4.09 0.26
C VAL A 1091 34.02 -2.98 0.75
N GLU A 1092 35.31 -3.29 0.96
CA GLU A 1092 36.35 -2.29 1.27
C GLU A 1092 36.50 -1.29 0.11
N LYS A 1093 36.65 -1.81 -1.11
CA LYS A 1093 36.74 -1.02 -2.33
C LYS A 1093 35.44 -0.26 -2.60
N LEU A 1094 34.28 -0.90 -2.44
CA LEU A 1094 32.98 -0.25 -2.65
C LEU A 1094 32.75 0.90 -1.64
N PHE A 1095 33.22 0.78 -0.41
CA PHE A 1095 33.21 1.87 0.57
C PHE A 1095 34.11 3.05 0.16
N ARG A 1096 35.32 2.79 -0.37
CA ARG A 1096 36.18 3.84 -0.94
C ARG A 1096 35.58 4.50 -2.19
N ASP A 1097 35.05 3.69 -3.09
CA ASP A 1097 34.40 4.11 -4.34
C ASP A 1097 33.14 4.97 -4.06
N ALA A 1098 32.35 4.65 -3.02
CA ALA A 1098 31.11 5.35 -2.70
C ALA A 1098 31.31 6.85 -2.46
N LYS A 1099 32.46 7.25 -1.91
CA LYS A 1099 32.62 8.61 -1.37
C LYS A 1099 32.53 9.72 -2.42
N ILE A 1100 32.94 9.44 -3.66
CA ILE A 1100 32.99 10.45 -4.73
C ILE A 1100 31.58 10.94 -5.14
N TYR A 1101 30.54 10.11 -5.00
CA TYR A 1101 29.16 10.45 -5.35
C TYR A 1101 28.57 11.60 -4.51
N GLN A 1102 29.07 11.81 -3.28
CA GLN A 1102 28.73 13.00 -2.48
C GLN A 1102 29.46 14.27 -2.92
N ILE A 1103 30.39 14.21 -3.88
CA ILE A 1103 31.38 15.26 -4.18
C ILE A 1103 31.27 15.79 -5.61
N TYR A 1104 31.56 14.97 -6.64
CA TYR A 1104 31.66 15.45 -8.03
C TYR A 1104 30.31 15.88 -8.63
N GLU A 1105 30.32 16.73 -9.67
CA GLU A 1105 29.13 17.45 -10.20
C GLU A 1105 28.35 18.29 -9.18
N GLY A 1106 29.04 18.76 -8.14
CA GLY A 1106 28.49 19.55 -7.04
C GLY A 1106 28.13 18.67 -5.84
N THR A 1107 28.61 19.05 -4.67
CA THR A 1107 28.50 18.22 -3.46
C THR A 1107 27.05 18.01 -3.02
N SER A 1108 26.79 16.99 -2.19
CA SER A 1108 25.48 16.75 -1.57
C SER A 1108 24.90 17.98 -0.83
N GLN A 1109 25.74 18.92 -0.39
CA GLN A 1109 25.35 20.21 0.19
C GLN A 1109 24.96 21.23 -0.89
N ILE A 1110 25.73 21.34 -1.98
CA ILE A 1110 25.39 22.19 -3.14
C ILE A 1110 24.08 21.74 -3.78
N GLN A 1111 23.84 20.42 -3.93
CA GLN A 1111 22.56 19.91 -4.42
C GLN A 1111 21.38 20.31 -3.50
N ARG A 1112 21.59 20.33 -2.17
CA ARG A 1112 20.58 20.82 -1.22
C ARG A 1112 20.30 22.32 -1.42
N MET A 1113 21.31 23.13 -1.73
CA MET A 1113 21.14 24.55 -2.06
C MET A 1113 20.41 24.76 -3.41
N ILE A 1114 20.73 23.96 -4.44
CA ILE A 1114 20.03 24.00 -5.74
C ILE A 1114 18.55 23.64 -5.55
N ILE A 1115 18.25 22.55 -4.82
CA ILE A 1115 16.87 22.15 -4.51
C ILE A 1115 16.14 23.24 -3.74
N ALA A 1116 16.74 23.82 -2.69
CA ALA A 1116 16.13 24.92 -1.95
C ALA A 1116 15.83 26.13 -2.86
N LYS A 1117 16.77 26.49 -3.74
CA LYS A 1117 16.57 27.57 -4.72
C LYS A 1117 15.46 27.26 -5.72
N GLU A 1118 15.38 26.04 -6.27
CA GLU A 1118 14.28 25.61 -7.14
C GLU A 1118 12.95 25.63 -6.39
N MET A 1119 12.89 25.09 -5.16
CA MET A 1119 11.68 25.10 -4.33
C MET A 1119 11.17 26.50 -4.02
N PHE A 1120 12.06 27.45 -3.70
CA PHE A 1120 11.67 28.84 -3.40
C PHE A 1120 11.43 29.73 -4.64
N SER A 1121 11.80 29.26 -5.85
CA SER A 1121 11.53 29.98 -7.11
C SER A 1121 10.33 29.43 -7.88
N ARG A 1122 9.85 28.23 -7.53
CA ARG A 1122 8.59 27.67 -8.04
C ARG A 1122 7.41 28.25 -7.25
N GLN A 1123 6.36 28.68 -7.96
CA GLN A 1123 5.12 29.17 -7.32
C GLN A 1123 4.26 28.04 -6.74
N ASN A 1124 4.35 26.83 -7.30
CA ASN A 1124 3.73 25.60 -6.80
C ASN A 1124 4.74 24.44 -6.85
N MET A 1125 4.56 23.46 -5.97
CA MET A 1125 5.42 22.26 -5.85
C MET A 1125 4.77 20.98 -6.39
N ASP A 1126 3.66 21.08 -7.13
CA ASP A 1126 3.10 19.95 -7.88
C ASP A 1126 4.08 19.48 -8.98
N PRO A 1127 4.06 18.17 -9.32
CA PRO A 1127 5.03 17.53 -10.23
C PRO A 1127 4.70 17.65 -11.73
#